data_AF-A0A157NI96-F1
#
_entry.id   AF-A0A157NI96-F1
#
_cell.length_a   1.000
_cell.length_b   1.000
_cell.length_c   1.000
_cell.angle_alpha   90.00
_cell.angle_beta   90.00
_cell.angle_gamma   90.00
#
_symmetry.space_group_name_H-M   'P 1'
#
loop_
_entity.id
_entity.type
_entity.pdbx_description
1 polymer ?
#
loop_
_entity_poly.entity_id
_entity_poly.type
_entity_poly.pdbx_seq_one_letter_code
_entity_poly.pdbx_strand_id
1 'polypeptide(L)'
;MVGDGLDLLQVGKQIYVERFGSVRSVETLDKSILIRLAWLDVAPAQLTLRTMEMLLDLANCVDKLLKTPNLHAMGAAAKVIPAPVATVDEAKALYQRLPGYISANDHRNAVACTLALLRLEGSVWLARMRKDGLFRASRYGYDSRCLMKIVAAALELSASASLQVEQIGYLKSLQALLELARPAKQIHLSIVSRLRARKSTALKTLLAFVNAMFSANWMGDEQADESQPLRWSATHLASAFSRLYMIARDDLGIDAQTWNRTDDHAASAHEAIYSSLIMDALRINELIDAEVLLDGLPYKAEATPKGVLVSAIDPAFERSVRLGYIQSDLQLWIRAASTQQHLNGEQPTLGSFDDALSPFFDTVLLECVSLETVPGERLVIRLPSFPQLIEVLNFGGPFLDEMPFFVGAHIDNFQPPGTMLQVSEQLSIMDLIKAKRVFKLIDAMFVKKLETLDDLMKRRILRLRSTVIVATRAHLQGMLQLVMSHEKALELISLLSLPTTSSMPSSNEYVDLQYRPFLRSLSTKGDFIAIPPAVVAKSNLVRSIMHASRIKEATAAADDPMQVAVAAALRKAGLLVRESFVFNINGRRETDIFCFGSGVLFVIECKNAYHPCSPHELRNSYDLVLKAEEQLDIRAQWLDDPSNQMRLFKAMRWNVTAPARVRTCVVTANRAFSGYRCGAHPVRQAHELINVLVRGYVGRGPDGPNRRFWRGEDFEVADLLDYLEAKSVLQTQHAAMAPSKRGILLKGRRLEFAEFSMDLEDMGRHIEETFSEICDAKPLDDGAYAPL
;
A
#
# COMPACT_ATOMS: atom_id res chain seq x y z
N MET A 1 -14.81 -44.07 -39.60
CA MET A 1 -15.54 -45.06 -40.43
C MET A 1 -14.94 -46.41 -40.09
N VAL A 2 -15.66 -47.39 -39.53
CA VAL A 2 -17.04 -47.48 -38.99
C VAL A 2 -16.88 -48.27 -37.66
N GLY A 3 -17.61 -48.07 -36.56
CA GLY A 3 -19.05 -48.33 -36.35
C GLY A 3 -19.34 -49.84 -36.46
N ASP A 4 -20.13 -50.51 -35.62
CA ASP A 4 -20.95 -50.15 -34.43
C ASP A 4 -21.05 -51.43 -33.54
N GLY A 5 -21.62 -51.51 -32.34
CA GLY A 5 -22.41 -50.58 -31.51
C GLY A 5 -23.73 -51.23 -31.03
N LEU A 6 -24.26 -50.79 -29.87
CA LEU A 6 -25.55 -51.21 -29.26
C LEU A 6 -25.58 -52.66 -28.71
N ASP A 7 -26.32 -53.02 -27.66
CA ASP A 7 -27.13 -52.29 -26.64
C ASP A 7 -27.22 -53.20 -25.38
N LEU A 8 -27.80 -52.90 -24.20
CA LEU A 8 -28.64 -51.85 -23.59
C LEU A 8 -28.03 -51.54 -22.18
N LEU A 9 -28.60 -50.82 -21.19
CA LEU A 9 -29.93 -50.24 -20.92
C LEU A 9 -29.78 -48.92 -20.11
N GLN A 10 -30.80 -48.07 -20.14
CA GLN A 10 -30.91 -46.75 -19.49
C GLN A 10 -31.06 -46.88 -17.94
N VAL A 11 -31.05 -45.84 -17.07
CA VAL A 11 -31.51 -44.43 -17.16
C VAL A 11 -30.72 -43.55 -16.16
N GLY A 12 -30.56 -42.24 -16.44
CA GLY A 12 -30.41 -41.23 -15.36
C GLY A 12 -29.34 -40.13 -15.57
N LYS A 13 -29.74 -38.96 -16.09
CA LYS A 13 -28.93 -37.73 -16.01
C LYS A 13 -29.38 -36.88 -14.81
N GLN A 14 -28.46 -36.53 -13.90
CA GLN A 14 -28.51 -35.21 -13.26
C GLN A 14 -27.11 -34.73 -12.86
N ILE A 15 -26.94 -33.41 -12.79
CA ILE A 15 -25.63 -32.75 -12.63
C ILE A 15 -25.41 -32.41 -11.16
N TYR A 16 -24.25 -32.78 -10.61
CA TYR A 16 -23.67 -32.15 -9.43
C TYR A 16 -22.19 -31.88 -9.69
N VAL A 17 -21.80 -30.61 -9.63
CA VAL A 17 -20.38 -30.19 -9.72
C VAL A 17 -19.83 -30.08 -8.31
N GLU A 18 -19.44 -31.21 -7.73
CA GLU A 18 -18.46 -31.17 -6.65
C GLU A 18 -17.06 -31.03 -7.26
N ARG A 19 -16.33 -29.99 -6.87
CA ARG A 19 -14.87 -30.04 -6.88
C ARG A 19 -14.32 -29.52 -5.56
N PHE A 20 -13.60 -30.41 -4.88
CA PHE A 20 -12.92 -30.16 -3.63
C PHE A 20 -11.83 -29.11 -3.79
N GLY A 21 -11.56 -28.38 -2.71
CA GLY A 21 -10.45 -27.43 -2.67
C GLY A 21 -9.08 -28.11 -2.77
N SER A 22 -8.07 -27.30 -3.08
CA SER A 22 -6.70 -27.61 -2.70
C SER A 22 -6.20 -26.51 -1.78
N VAL A 23 -6.05 -26.82 -0.49
CA VAL A 23 -5.25 -26.00 0.42
C VAL A 23 -3.81 -26.23 0.02
N ARG A 24 -3.15 -25.21 -0.55
CA ARG A 24 -1.69 -25.21 -0.66
C ARG A 24 -1.08 -24.49 0.54
N SER A 25 0.02 -25.08 1.00
CA SER A 25 0.93 -24.59 2.02
C SER A 25 1.45 -23.18 1.70
N VAL A 26 1.97 -22.49 2.72
CA VAL A 26 2.77 -21.26 2.55
C VAL A 26 4.15 -21.64 1.97
N GLU A 27 4.16 -21.99 0.69
CA GLU A 27 5.36 -22.36 -0.09
C GLU A 27 5.58 -21.45 -1.30
N THR A 28 5.38 -20.14 -1.10
CA THR A 28 6.15 -19.13 -1.86
C THR A 28 7.54 -18.97 -1.23
N LEU A 29 8.33 -20.06 -1.28
CA LEU A 29 9.75 -20.00 -0.93
C LEU A 29 10.49 -19.14 -1.95
N ASP A 30 10.85 -17.91 -1.54
CA ASP A 30 11.59 -16.98 -2.38
C ASP A 30 13.00 -17.50 -2.66
N LYS A 31 13.31 -17.73 -3.94
CA LYS A 31 14.52 -18.45 -4.35
C LYS A 31 15.81 -17.66 -4.13
N SER A 32 15.75 -16.35 -3.89
CA SER A 32 16.92 -15.50 -3.60
C SER A 32 17.76 -15.99 -2.42
N ILE A 33 17.12 -16.44 -1.33
CA ILE A 33 17.82 -16.99 -0.15
C ILE A 33 18.41 -18.38 -0.48
N LEU A 34 17.67 -19.22 -1.22
CA LEU A 34 18.19 -20.53 -1.67
C LEU A 34 19.36 -20.38 -2.64
N ILE A 35 19.40 -19.34 -3.47
CA ILE A 35 20.50 -19.10 -4.42
C ILE A 35 21.82 -18.78 -3.68
N ARG A 36 21.78 -18.11 -2.52
CA ARG A 36 22.98 -17.93 -1.68
C ARG A 36 23.42 -19.20 -0.94
N LEU A 37 22.50 -20.15 -0.70
CA LEU A 37 22.81 -21.45 -0.09
C LEU A 37 23.23 -22.53 -1.10
N ALA A 38 22.87 -22.37 -2.38
CA ALA A 38 23.12 -23.35 -3.45
C ALA A 38 24.40 -23.08 -4.28
N TRP A 39 25.34 -22.27 -3.77
CA TRP A 39 26.58 -21.88 -4.46
C TRP A 39 27.87 -22.31 -3.74
N LEU A 40 27.77 -23.31 -2.85
CA LEU A 40 28.90 -23.86 -2.08
C LEU A 40 29.08 -25.39 -2.24
N ASP A 41 28.87 -25.92 -3.45
CA ASP A 41 29.40 -27.23 -3.85
C ASP A 41 30.93 -27.14 -4.05
N VAL A 42 31.67 -27.10 -2.93
CA VAL A 42 33.13 -27.29 -2.91
C VAL A 42 33.42 -28.76 -2.67
N ALA A 43 34.17 -29.39 -3.58
CA ALA A 43 34.38 -30.84 -3.59
C ALA A 43 35.04 -31.37 -2.29
N PRO A 44 34.62 -32.54 -1.77
CA PRO A 44 35.11 -33.07 -0.51
C PRO A 44 36.52 -33.66 -0.65
N ALA A 45 37.55 -32.87 -0.34
CA ALA A 45 38.94 -33.31 -0.31
C ALA A 45 39.71 -32.76 0.91
N GLN A 46 40.44 -33.65 1.58
CA GLN A 46 41.46 -33.36 2.60
C GLN A 46 41.00 -32.64 3.89
N LEU A 47 40.17 -33.32 4.69
CA LEU A 47 40.30 -33.18 6.15
C LEU A 47 41.67 -33.73 6.58
N THR A 48 42.62 -32.84 6.91
CA THR A 48 43.83 -33.20 7.64
C THR A 48 43.61 -33.00 9.14
N LEU A 49 44.18 -33.91 9.95
CA LEU A 49 43.96 -33.99 11.39
C LEU A 49 44.33 -32.68 12.12
N ARG A 50 43.30 -31.93 12.53
CA ARG A 50 43.36 -31.01 13.67
C ARG A 50 42.43 -31.55 14.76
N THR A 51 42.73 -31.20 16.01
CA THR A 51 42.05 -31.67 17.22
C THR A 51 40.53 -31.59 17.12
N MET A 52 39.84 -32.67 17.52
CA MET A 52 38.40 -32.68 17.71
C MET A 52 38.01 -31.81 18.92
N GLU A 53 37.91 -30.50 18.70
CA GLU A 53 37.01 -29.69 19.52
C GLU A 53 35.59 -30.26 19.37
N MET A 54 34.91 -30.52 20.48
CA MET A 54 33.52 -30.97 20.44
C MET A 54 32.67 -29.87 19.81
N LEU A 55 32.22 -30.11 18.57
CA LEU A 55 31.27 -29.22 17.89
C LEU A 55 30.05 -29.03 18.77
N LEU A 56 29.80 -27.78 19.15
CA LEU A 56 28.71 -27.42 20.03
C LEU A 56 27.42 -27.36 19.21
N ASP A 57 26.47 -28.26 19.44
CA ASP A 57 25.15 -28.13 18.81
C ASP A 57 24.37 -26.94 19.39
N LEU A 58 23.37 -26.48 18.63
CA LEU A 58 22.55 -25.33 18.97
C LEU A 58 21.75 -25.50 20.28
N ALA A 59 21.32 -26.72 20.62
CA ALA A 59 20.58 -26.97 21.85
C ALA A 59 21.51 -26.89 23.08
N ASN A 60 22.67 -27.54 23.03
CA ASN A 60 23.72 -27.42 24.05
C ASN A 60 24.25 -25.98 24.18
N CYS A 61 24.22 -25.18 23.11
CA CYS A 61 24.51 -23.74 23.19
C CYS A 61 23.47 -22.99 24.03
N VAL A 62 22.18 -23.19 23.76
CA VAL A 62 21.08 -22.62 24.55
C VAL A 62 21.15 -23.08 26.01
N ASP A 63 21.41 -24.36 26.27
CA ASP A 63 21.55 -24.91 27.63
C ASP A 63 22.75 -24.31 28.39
N LYS A 64 23.90 -24.11 27.73
CA LYS A 64 25.05 -23.42 28.34
C LYS A 64 24.72 -21.97 28.71
N LEU A 65 24.00 -21.26 27.84
CA LEU A 65 23.52 -19.90 28.12
C LEU A 65 22.50 -19.88 29.27
N LEU A 66 21.54 -20.82 29.30
CA LEU A 66 20.53 -20.94 30.35
C LEU A 66 21.09 -21.31 31.73
N LYS A 67 22.27 -21.95 31.79
CA LYS A 67 22.99 -22.27 33.05
C LYS A 67 23.67 -21.06 33.70
N THR A 68 23.80 -19.93 33.02
CA THR A 68 24.36 -18.69 33.61
C THR A 68 23.44 -18.09 34.68
N PRO A 69 23.96 -17.41 35.73
CA PRO A 69 23.11 -16.95 36.83
C PRO A 69 22.09 -15.87 36.40
N ASN A 70 22.50 -14.93 35.54
CA ASN A 70 21.69 -13.78 35.13
C ASN A 70 21.95 -13.40 33.66
N LEU A 71 21.15 -12.48 33.10
CA LEU A 71 21.20 -12.14 31.68
C LEU A 71 22.50 -11.42 31.25
N HIS A 72 23.17 -10.69 32.14
CA HIS A 72 24.47 -10.08 31.82
C HIS A 72 25.59 -11.14 31.79
N ALA A 73 25.55 -12.10 32.72
CA ALA A 73 26.41 -13.29 32.64
C ALA A 73 26.11 -14.15 31.39
N MET A 74 24.86 -14.20 30.93
CA MET A 74 24.47 -14.83 29.66
C MET A 74 25.05 -14.10 28.45
N GLY A 75 24.96 -12.76 28.42
CA GLY A 75 25.56 -11.91 27.39
C GLY A 75 27.09 -12.07 27.33
N ALA A 76 27.76 -12.08 28.49
CA ALA A 76 29.19 -12.34 28.60
C ALA A 76 29.58 -13.76 28.14
N ALA A 77 28.83 -14.79 28.55
CA ALA A 77 29.06 -16.17 28.14
C ALA A 77 28.92 -16.36 26.62
N ALA A 78 27.94 -15.69 25.98
CA ALA A 78 27.76 -15.75 24.53
C ALA A 78 28.98 -15.26 23.73
N LYS A 79 29.81 -14.37 24.29
CA LYS A 79 31.04 -13.86 23.64
C LYS A 79 32.13 -14.91 23.55
N VAL A 80 32.23 -15.77 24.56
CA VAL A 80 33.28 -16.80 24.70
C VAL A 80 32.84 -18.20 24.28
N ILE A 81 31.53 -18.45 24.17
CA ILE A 81 30.99 -19.70 23.64
C ILE A 81 31.30 -19.80 22.13
N PRO A 82 31.89 -20.90 21.64
CA PRO A 82 32.09 -21.14 20.20
C PRO A 82 30.81 -21.02 19.38
N ALA A 83 30.94 -20.68 18.09
CA ALA A 83 29.80 -20.69 17.18
C ALA A 83 29.19 -22.12 17.14
N PRO A 84 27.89 -22.29 17.38
CA PRO A 84 27.27 -23.60 17.35
C PRO A 84 27.08 -24.11 15.92
N VAL A 85 26.97 -25.42 15.77
CA VAL A 85 26.52 -26.08 14.54
C VAL A 85 25.02 -26.41 14.66
N ALA A 86 24.28 -26.27 13.57
CA ALA A 86 22.86 -26.61 13.50
C ALA A 86 22.48 -27.04 12.09
N THR A 87 21.47 -27.90 11.95
CA THR A 87 20.71 -27.98 10.71
C THR A 87 19.82 -26.74 10.55
N VAL A 88 19.46 -26.44 9.30
CA VAL A 88 18.52 -25.36 8.97
C VAL A 88 17.17 -25.53 9.69
N ASP A 89 16.71 -26.75 9.89
CA ASP A 89 15.40 -27.03 10.50
C ASP A 89 15.41 -26.96 12.03
N GLU A 90 16.51 -27.34 12.70
CA GLU A 90 16.69 -27.06 14.13
C GLU A 90 16.70 -25.55 14.42
N ALA A 91 17.40 -24.78 13.59
CA ALA A 91 17.47 -23.33 13.72
C ALA A 91 16.11 -22.65 13.42
N LYS A 92 15.37 -23.13 12.40
CA LYS A 92 13.95 -22.74 12.18
C LYS A 92 13.08 -23.07 13.39
N ALA A 93 13.19 -24.27 13.96
CA ALA A 93 12.38 -24.70 15.11
C ALA A 93 12.68 -23.86 16.37
N LEU A 94 13.95 -23.50 16.60
CA LEU A 94 14.33 -22.58 17.66
C LEU A 94 13.76 -21.18 17.43
N TYR A 95 13.85 -20.67 16.20
CA TYR A 95 13.28 -19.38 15.80
C TYR A 95 11.75 -19.33 15.96
N GLN A 96 11.04 -20.39 15.57
CA GLN A 96 9.58 -20.49 15.72
C GLN A 96 9.11 -20.46 17.19
N ARG A 97 9.98 -20.79 18.16
CA ARG A 97 9.67 -20.69 19.59
C ARG A 97 9.84 -19.27 20.16
N LEU A 98 10.64 -18.40 19.52
CA LEU A 98 10.90 -17.05 20.01
C LEU A 98 9.65 -16.19 20.23
N PRO A 99 8.68 -16.11 19.30
CA PRO A 99 7.43 -15.37 19.53
C PRO A 99 6.69 -15.81 20.79
N GLY A 100 6.68 -17.12 21.09
CA GLY A 100 6.06 -17.66 22.30
C GLY A 100 6.75 -17.19 23.58
N TYR A 101 8.08 -17.23 23.62
CA TYR A 101 8.85 -16.73 24.78
C TYR A 101 8.72 -15.21 24.96
N ILE A 102 8.65 -14.43 23.88
CA ILE A 102 8.44 -12.98 23.95
C ILE A 102 7.03 -12.68 24.49
N SER A 103 5.99 -13.32 23.96
CA SER A 103 4.60 -13.19 24.46
C SER A 103 4.43 -13.61 25.92
N ALA A 104 5.08 -14.70 26.34
CA ALA A 104 5.10 -15.15 27.73
C ALA A 104 5.98 -14.27 28.64
N ASN A 105 6.72 -13.31 28.07
CA ASN A 105 7.73 -12.49 28.73
C ASN A 105 8.81 -13.33 29.47
N ASP A 106 9.14 -14.50 28.92
CA ASP A 106 10.24 -15.36 29.37
C ASP A 106 11.57 -14.79 28.88
N HIS A 107 12.12 -13.88 29.69
CA HIS A 107 13.37 -13.20 29.40
C HIS A 107 14.56 -14.17 29.25
N ARG A 108 14.56 -15.35 29.90
CA ARG A 108 15.74 -16.23 29.91
C ARG A 108 15.79 -17.06 28.64
N ASN A 109 14.69 -17.71 28.28
CA ASN A 109 14.63 -18.48 27.04
C ASN A 109 14.70 -17.56 25.81
N ALA A 110 14.02 -16.41 25.78
CA ALA A 110 14.07 -15.52 24.63
C ALA A 110 15.47 -14.94 24.35
N VAL A 111 16.21 -14.55 25.40
CA VAL A 111 17.58 -14.04 25.26
C VAL A 111 18.55 -15.18 24.90
N ALA A 112 18.47 -16.34 25.55
CA ALA A 112 19.34 -17.48 25.23
C ALA A 112 19.16 -17.95 23.78
N CYS A 113 17.91 -18.10 23.31
CA CYS A 113 17.62 -18.51 21.94
C CYS A 113 18.06 -17.47 20.90
N THR A 114 17.85 -16.17 21.14
CA THR A 114 18.34 -15.12 20.23
C THR A 114 19.87 -15.09 20.18
N LEU A 115 20.56 -15.14 21.33
CA LEU A 115 22.02 -15.17 21.38
C LEU A 115 22.59 -16.41 20.66
N ALA A 116 21.97 -17.59 20.82
CA ALA A 116 22.39 -18.80 20.13
C ALA A 116 22.25 -18.69 18.60
N LEU A 117 21.13 -18.15 18.09
CA LEU A 117 20.95 -17.89 16.66
C LEU A 117 21.91 -16.81 16.12
N LEU A 118 22.24 -15.80 16.94
CA LEU A 118 23.23 -14.78 16.60
C LEU A 118 24.68 -15.31 16.58
N ARG A 119 24.99 -16.35 17.38
CA ARG A 119 26.27 -17.08 17.33
C ARG A 119 26.36 -18.07 16.18
N LEU A 120 25.23 -18.61 15.71
CA LEU A 120 25.16 -19.51 14.55
C LEU A 120 25.44 -18.73 13.26
N GLU A 121 24.53 -17.84 12.86
CA GLU A 121 24.63 -17.04 11.63
C GLU A 121 23.96 -15.67 11.84
N GLY A 122 24.57 -14.81 12.66
CA GLY A 122 23.94 -13.57 13.11
C GLY A 122 23.43 -12.64 12.01
N SER A 123 24.11 -12.57 10.86
CA SER A 123 23.63 -11.80 9.71
C SER A 123 22.34 -12.36 9.11
N VAL A 124 22.22 -13.69 8.97
CA VAL A 124 21.03 -14.35 8.40
C VAL A 124 19.86 -14.29 9.37
N TRP A 125 20.09 -14.63 10.65
CA TRP A 125 19.02 -14.68 11.64
C TRP A 125 18.52 -13.30 12.04
N LEU A 126 19.38 -12.28 12.16
CA LEU A 126 18.93 -10.92 12.43
C LEU A 126 18.17 -10.32 11.23
N ALA A 127 18.60 -10.61 9.99
CA ALA A 127 17.83 -10.23 8.80
C ALA A 127 16.47 -10.92 8.75
N ARG A 128 16.36 -12.20 9.16
CA ARG A 128 15.08 -12.92 9.28
C ARG A 128 14.18 -12.31 10.36
N MET A 129 14.73 -12.04 11.55
CA MET A 129 14.02 -11.41 12.67
C MET A 129 13.48 -10.02 12.29
N ARG A 130 14.27 -9.23 11.55
CA ARG A 130 13.87 -7.93 10.98
C ARG A 130 12.78 -8.09 9.91
N LYS A 131 12.98 -8.97 8.92
CA LYS A 131 12.03 -9.19 7.82
C LYS A 131 10.63 -9.59 8.32
N ASP A 132 10.58 -10.48 9.30
CA ASP A 132 9.33 -10.96 9.92
C ASP A 132 8.77 -10.01 10.99
N GLY A 133 9.49 -8.95 11.35
CA GLY A 133 9.12 -7.99 12.40
C GLY A 133 9.01 -8.62 13.80
N LEU A 134 9.97 -9.46 14.20
CA LEU A 134 10.00 -10.14 15.50
C LEU A 134 10.13 -9.15 16.67
N PHE A 135 10.75 -7.98 16.45
CA PHE A 135 11.06 -7.03 17.53
C PHE A 135 10.05 -5.87 17.69
N ARG A 136 8.90 -5.96 17.00
CA ARG A 136 7.78 -5.00 17.15
C ARG A 136 7.08 -5.16 18.49
N ALA A 137 7.00 -4.08 19.27
CA ALA A 137 6.23 -4.06 20.50
C ALA A 137 4.72 -4.22 20.25
N SER A 138 4.20 -3.72 19.11
CA SER A 138 2.79 -3.85 18.75
C SER A 138 2.27 -5.30 18.71
N ARG A 139 3.14 -6.26 18.35
CA ARG A 139 2.80 -7.69 18.29
C ARG A 139 2.64 -8.36 19.67
N TYR A 140 3.09 -7.70 20.74
CA TYR A 140 3.14 -8.25 22.10
C TYR A 140 2.38 -7.37 23.11
N GLY A 141 1.28 -6.73 22.66
CA GLY A 141 0.49 -5.82 23.50
C GLY A 141 1.33 -4.68 24.09
N TYR A 142 2.31 -4.20 23.32
CA TYR A 142 3.26 -3.16 23.67
C TYR A 142 4.12 -3.47 24.91
N ASP A 143 4.33 -4.75 25.25
CA ASP A 143 5.23 -5.15 26.35
C ASP A 143 6.70 -5.27 25.89
N SER A 144 7.43 -4.16 25.94
CA SER A 144 8.85 -4.14 25.53
C SER A 144 9.82 -4.77 26.55
N ARG A 145 9.37 -5.31 27.70
CA ARG A 145 10.27 -5.80 28.76
C ARG A 145 11.14 -6.99 28.33
N CYS A 146 10.62 -7.87 27.50
CA CYS A 146 11.40 -8.96 26.90
C CYS A 146 12.26 -8.44 25.74
N LEU A 147 11.66 -7.67 24.82
CA LEU A 147 12.32 -7.09 23.65
C LEU A 147 13.57 -6.27 24.00
N MET A 148 13.47 -5.37 24.98
CA MET A 148 14.59 -4.54 25.45
C MET A 148 15.78 -5.36 25.95
N LYS A 149 15.53 -6.52 26.59
CA LYS A 149 16.58 -7.41 27.09
C LYS A 149 17.25 -8.19 25.96
N ILE A 150 16.48 -8.60 24.95
CA ILE A 150 16.99 -9.27 23.76
C ILE A 150 17.85 -8.29 22.95
N VAL A 151 17.37 -7.07 22.69
CA VAL A 151 18.12 -6.03 21.98
C VAL A 151 19.38 -5.61 22.73
N ALA A 152 19.31 -5.41 24.05
CA ALA A 152 20.49 -5.10 24.87
C ALA A 152 21.53 -6.23 24.81
N ALA A 153 21.12 -7.50 24.96
CA ALA A 153 22.04 -8.63 24.89
C ALA A 153 22.65 -8.82 23.48
N ALA A 154 21.87 -8.57 22.42
CA ALA A 154 22.36 -8.58 21.04
C ALA A 154 23.40 -7.48 20.77
N LEU A 155 23.18 -6.27 21.32
CA LEU A 155 24.15 -5.17 21.28
C LEU A 155 25.40 -5.44 22.14
N GLU A 156 25.26 -6.08 23.31
CA GLU A 156 26.42 -6.54 24.08
C GLU A 156 27.24 -7.57 23.28
N LEU A 157 26.58 -8.51 22.59
CA LEU A 157 27.24 -9.54 21.77
C LEU A 157 27.89 -8.96 20.51
N SER A 158 27.32 -7.91 19.89
CA SER A 158 27.83 -7.34 18.64
C SER A 158 29.24 -6.77 18.74
N ALA A 159 29.73 -6.47 19.95
CA ALA A 159 31.13 -6.10 20.21
C ALA A 159 32.14 -7.28 20.06
N SER A 160 31.64 -8.50 19.80
CA SER A 160 32.42 -9.75 19.74
C SER A 160 31.92 -10.74 18.68
N ALA A 161 30.95 -10.34 17.85
CA ALA A 161 30.35 -11.14 16.79
C ALA A 161 30.41 -10.37 15.46
N SER A 162 30.46 -11.10 14.35
CA SER A 162 30.52 -10.57 12.98
C SER A 162 29.17 -10.02 12.47
N LEU A 163 28.56 -9.12 13.26
CA LEU A 163 27.40 -8.33 12.83
C LEU A 163 27.88 -7.08 12.09
N GLN A 164 27.19 -6.77 10.99
CA GLN A 164 27.52 -5.63 10.13
C GLN A 164 27.08 -4.29 10.76
N VAL A 165 27.62 -3.18 10.28
CA VAL A 165 27.37 -1.83 10.85
C VAL A 165 25.88 -1.47 10.79
N GLU A 166 25.20 -1.85 9.71
CA GLU A 166 23.77 -1.63 9.46
C GLU A 166 22.90 -2.46 10.42
N GLN A 167 23.36 -3.66 10.76
CA GLN A 167 22.70 -4.56 11.71
C GLN A 167 22.79 -4.01 13.15
N ILE A 168 23.95 -3.45 13.51
CA ILE A 168 24.14 -2.75 14.79
C ILE A 168 23.33 -1.45 14.82
N GLY A 169 23.23 -0.73 13.69
CA GLY A 169 22.37 0.45 13.53
C GLY A 169 20.87 0.14 13.69
N TYR A 170 20.41 -0.98 13.13
CA TYR A 170 19.05 -1.48 13.32
C TYR A 170 18.76 -1.86 14.78
N LEU A 171 19.67 -2.58 15.46
CA LEU A 171 19.52 -2.92 16.88
C LEU A 171 19.46 -1.66 17.77
N LYS A 172 20.28 -0.63 17.49
CA LYS A 172 20.20 0.68 18.17
C LYS A 172 18.87 1.39 17.89
N SER A 173 18.36 1.31 16.67
CA SER A 173 17.07 1.89 16.27
C SER A 173 15.90 1.23 17.00
N LEU A 174 15.91 -0.10 17.15
CA LEU A 174 14.96 -0.81 18.00
C LEU A 174 15.05 -0.36 19.45
N GLN A 175 16.26 -0.23 20.01
CA GLN A 175 16.46 0.21 21.40
C GLN A 175 15.82 1.58 21.66
N ALA A 176 15.97 2.53 20.72
CA ALA A 176 15.33 3.84 20.79
C ALA A 176 13.80 3.74 20.67
N LEU A 177 13.27 3.06 19.65
CA LEU A 177 11.82 3.00 19.41
C LEU A 177 11.05 2.28 20.53
N LEU A 178 11.67 1.26 21.16
CA LEU A 178 11.09 0.50 22.27
C LEU A 178 10.88 1.34 23.56
N GLU A 179 11.44 2.54 23.67
CA GLU A 179 11.09 3.50 24.73
C GLU A 179 9.61 3.93 24.66
N LEU A 180 9.06 4.06 23.45
CA LEU A 180 7.68 4.49 23.22
C LEU A 180 6.65 3.39 23.53
N ALA A 181 7.07 2.13 23.66
CA ALA A 181 6.18 1.01 23.92
C ALA A 181 5.43 1.14 25.25
N ARG A 182 6.05 1.69 26.31
CA ARG A 182 5.35 1.90 27.60
C ARG A 182 4.22 2.95 27.49
N PRO A 183 4.46 4.16 26.92
CA PRO A 183 3.39 5.07 26.53
C PRO A 183 2.30 4.43 25.66
N ALA A 184 2.68 3.68 24.61
CA ALA A 184 1.73 3.02 23.72
C ALA A 184 0.88 1.97 24.45
N LYS A 185 1.46 1.19 25.37
CA LYS A 185 0.73 0.24 26.22
C LYS A 185 -0.35 0.93 27.06
N GLN A 186 -0.06 2.11 27.61
CA GLN A 186 -1.04 2.91 28.37
C GLN A 186 -2.17 3.42 27.47
N ILE A 187 -1.85 3.85 26.24
CA ILE A 187 -2.84 4.31 25.25
C ILE A 187 -3.74 3.14 24.82
N HIS A 188 -3.16 2.01 24.40
CA HIS A 188 -3.90 0.81 24.00
C HIS A 188 -4.81 0.28 25.11
N LEU A 189 -4.33 0.16 26.36
CA LEU A 189 -5.18 -0.25 27.49
C LEU A 189 -6.31 0.77 27.77
N SER A 190 -6.08 2.06 27.57
CA SER A 190 -7.10 3.11 27.66
C SER A 190 -8.15 3.02 26.54
N ILE A 191 -7.75 2.62 25.33
CA ILE A 191 -8.68 2.32 24.22
C ILE A 191 -9.53 1.11 24.58
N VAL A 192 -8.92 -0.03 24.93
CA VAL A 192 -9.61 -1.28 25.29
C VAL A 192 -10.62 -1.04 26.43
N SER A 193 -10.23 -0.29 27.46
CA SER A 193 -11.11 0.07 28.58
C SER A 193 -12.32 0.91 28.14
N ARG A 194 -12.11 1.99 27.38
CA ARG A 194 -13.18 2.88 26.89
C ARG A 194 -14.13 2.18 25.91
N LEU A 195 -13.60 1.36 25.00
CA LEU A 195 -14.39 0.55 24.07
C LEU A 195 -15.21 -0.50 24.81
N ARG A 196 -14.63 -1.21 25.80
CA ARG A 196 -15.34 -2.20 26.63
C ARG A 196 -16.50 -1.57 27.39
N ALA A 197 -16.31 -0.38 27.95
CA ALA A 197 -17.34 0.37 28.65
C ALA A 197 -18.49 0.87 27.74
N ARG A 198 -18.31 0.85 26.42
CA ARG A 198 -19.27 1.34 25.40
C ARG A 198 -19.52 0.32 24.28
N LYS A 199 -19.36 -0.98 24.56
CA LYS A 199 -19.31 -2.03 23.52
C LYS A 199 -20.50 -2.00 22.54
N SER A 200 -21.70 -1.69 23.02
CA SER A 200 -22.94 -1.66 22.22
C SER A 200 -23.22 -0.36 21.46
N THR A 201 -22.39 0.69 21.62
CA THR A 201 -22.57 2.00 20.97
C THR A 201 -21.32 2.50 20.26
N ALA A 202 -20.12 2.08 20.69
CA ALA A 202 -18.88 2.74 20.31
C ALA A 202 -18.60 2.67 18.80
N LEU A 203 -18.56 1.48 18.21
CA LEU A 203 -18.14 1.32 16.80
C LEU A 203 -19.08 2.03 15.84
N LYS A 204 -20.41 1.97 16.01
CA LYS A 204 -21.32 2.71 15.13
C LYS A 204 -21.17 4.24 15.28
N THR A 205 -20.98 4.74 16.49
CA THR A 205 -20.80 6.18 16.75
C THR A 205 -19.51 6.70 16.10
N LEU A 206 -18.42 5.95 16.26
CA LEU A 206 -17.12 6.24 15.62
C LEU A 206 -17.21 6.16 14.08
N LEU A 207 -17.94 5.16 13.55
CA LEU A 207 -18.12 5.00 12.10
C LEU A 207 -18.99 6.10 11.50
N ALA A 208 -20.03 6.56 12.21
CA ALA A 208 -20.86 7.68 11.78
C ALA A 208 -20.08 9.00 11.78
N PHE A 209 -19.17 9.19 12.74
CA PHE A 209 -18.22 10.29 12.73
C PHE A 209 -17.31 10.23 11.49
N VAL A 210 -16.65 9.10 11.22
CA VAL A 210 -15.80 8.95 10.02
C VAL A 210 -16.60 9.14 8.73
N ASN A 211 -17.81 8.58 8.63
CA ASN A 211 -18.68 8.80 7.46
C ASN A 211 -19.00 10.29 7.27
N ALA A 212 -19.25 11.05 8.34
CA ALA A 212 -19.48 12.49 8.24
C ALA A 212 -18.24 13.26 7.73
N MET A 213 -17.03 12.84 8.10
CA MET A 213 -15.78 13.46 7.60
C MET A 213 -15.55 13.14 6.11
N PHE A 214 -15.87 11.93 5.65
CA PHE A 214 -15.89 11.61 4.21
C PHE A 214 -17.01 12.40 3.49
N SER A 215 -18.20 12.47 4.05
CA SER A 215 -19.34 13.23 3.50
C SER A 215 -18.95 14.69 3.25
N ALA A 216 -18.24 15.31 4.19
CA ALA A 216 -17.71 16.68 4.10
C ALA A 216 -16.45 16.87 3.22
N ASN A 217 -15.90 15.83 2.58
CA ASN A 217 -14.61 15.88 1.86
C ASN A 217 -13.45 16.40 2.74
N TRP A 218 -13.38 16.01 4.02
CA TRP A 218 -12.41 16.62 4.94
C TRP A 218 -10.96 16.22 4.64
N MET A 219 -10.17 17.19 4.17
CA MET A 219 -8.76 17.02 3.79
C MET A 219 -7.77 17.10 4.96
N GLY A 220 -8.19 17.59 6.13
CA GLY A 220 -7.29 17.95 7.24
C GLY A 220 -7.02 19.45 7.31
N ASP A 221 -6.35 19.86 8.38
CA ASP A 221 -5.89 21.23 8.63
C ASP A 221 -4.52 21.17 9.29
N GLU A 222 -3.45 21.47 8.54
CA GLU A 222 -2.08 21.37 9.06
C GLU A 222 -1.75 22.40 10.15
N GLN A 223 -2.57 23.44 10.32
CA GLN A 223 -2.43 24.44 11.38
C GLN A 223 -3.16 24.02 12.67
N ALA A 224 -4.10 23.07 12.60
CA ALA A 224 -4.82 22.57 13.77
C ALA A 224 -3.95 21.69 14.68
N ASP A 225 -4.21 21.75 15.98
CA ASP A 225 -3.48 21.00 17.02
C ASP A 225 -3.53 19.47 16.79
N GLU A 226 -2.40 18.79 17.00
CA GLU A 226 -2.25 17.35 16.75
C GLU A 226 -3.13 16.44 17.62
N SER A 227 -3.71 16.95 18.70
CA SER A 227 -4.69 16.25 19.53
C SER A 227 -6.13 16.42 19.08
N GLN A 228 -6.40 17.23 18.04
CA GLN A 228 -7.74 17.46 17.49
C GLN A 228 -7.98 16.64 16.21
N PRO A 229 -9.17 16.03 16.03
CA PRO A 229 -9.52 15.36 14.77
C PRO A 229 -9.49 16.26 13.55
N LEU A 230 -9.66 17.58 13.73
CA LEU A 230 -9.63 18.58 12.66
C LEU A 230 -8.33 18.53 11.86
N ARG A 231 -7.17 18.31 12.52
CA ARG A 231 -5.88 18.24 11.84
C ARG A 231 -5.82 17.15 10.76
N TRP A 232 -6.53 16.05 10.96
CA TRP A 232 -6.30 14.80 10.24
C TRP A 232 -7.38 14.58 9.17
N SER A 233 -6.94 14.22 7.95
CA SER A 233 -7.84 13.95 6.83
C SER A 233 -8.78 12.78 7.11
N ALA A 234 -9.91 12.71 6.39
CA ALA A 234 -10.88 11.62 6.51
C ALA A 234 -10.22 10.22 6.38
N THR A 235 -9.22 10.09 5.49
CA THR A 235 -8.37 8.90 5.30
C THR A 235 -7.64 8.49 6.58
N HIS A 236 -7.01 9.43 7.29
CA HIS A 236 -6.34 9.15 8.57
C HIS A 236 -7.34 8.71 9.65
N LEU A 237 -8.52 9.35 9.68
CA LEU A 237 -9.58 9.02 10.63
C LEU A 237 -10.20 7.64 10.34
N ALA A 238 -10.27 7.20 9.08
CA ALA A 238 -10.62 5.83 8.70
C ALA A 238 -9.54 4.79 9.08
N SER A 239 -8.26 5.11 8.94
CA SER A 239 -7.16 4.26 9.43
C SER A 239 -7.21 4.10 10.96
N ALA A 240 -7.45 5.19 11.69
CA ALA A 240 -7.65 5.17 13.14
C ALA A 240 -8.92 4.38 13.55
N PHE A 241 -10.04 4.53 12.83
CA PHE A 241 -11.22 3.68 13.04
C PHE A 241 -10.91 2.20 12.79
N SER A 242 -10.15 1.89 11.75
CA SER A 242 -9.78 0.50 11.41
C SER A 242 -8.99 -0.16 12.55
N ARG A 243 -8.11 0.59 13.22
CA ARG A 243 -7.43 0.16 14.45
C ARG A 243 -8.40 -0.08 15.61
N LEU A 244 -9.36 0.82 15.84
CA LEU A 244 -10.41 0.65 16.87
C LEU A 244 -11.30 -0.57 16.59
N TYR A 245 -11.62 -0.83 15.31
CA TYR A 245 -12.37 -1.99 14.86
C TYR A 245 -11.60 -3.30 15.13
N MET A 246 -10.30 -3.37 14.79
CA MET A 246 -9.47 -4.55 15.11
C MET A 246 -9.40 -4.80 16.61
N ILE A 247 -9.14 -3.76 17.42
CA ILE A 247 -9.12 -3.89 18.89
C ILE A 247 -10.47 -4.41 19.41
N ALA A 248 -11.59 -3.93 18.88
CA ALA A 248 -12.92 -4.44 19.26
C ALA A 248 -13.19 -5.88 18.75
N ARG A 249 -12.72 -6.24 17.55
CA ARG A 249 -12.79 -7.60 16.99
C ARG A 249 -12.03 -8.59 17.88
N ASP A 250 -10.81 -8.24 18.25
CA ASP A 250 -9.81 -9.16 18.81
C ASP A 250 -9.84 -9.21 20.36
N ASP A 251 -10.00 -8.06 21.04
CA ASP A 251 -9.99 -7.98 22.53
C ASP A 251 -11.39 -8.02 23.18
N LEU A 252 -12.47 -7.82 22.41
CA LEU A 252 -13.84 -7.63 22.93
C LEU A 252 -14.93 -8.48 22.24
N GLY A 253 -14.68 -8.94 21.01
CA GLY A 253 -15.64 -9.63 20.14
C GLY A 253 -16.74 -8.72 19.59
N ILE A 254 -17.04 -8.82 18.30
CA ILE A 254 -18.13 -8.07 17.63
C ILE A 254 -19.39 -8.93 17.56
N ASP A 255 -20.55 -8.35 17.90
CA ASP A 255 -21.83 -9.06 18.00
C ASP A 255 -22.97 -8.34 17.27
N ALA A 256 -24.15 -8.97 17.23
CA ALA A 256 -25.33 -8.42 16.57
C ALA A 256 -25.94 -7.18 17.25
N GLN A 257 -25.42 -6.73 18.41
CA GLN A 257 -25.84 -5.48 19.06
C GLN A 257 -24.89 -4.32 18.77
N THR A 258 -23.66 -4.62 18.35
CA THR A 258 -22.57 -3.66 18.10
C THR A 258 -22.92 -2.57 17.07
N TRP A 259 -23.88 -2.84 16.18
CA TRP A 259 -24.37 -1.90 15.15
C TRP A 259 -25.77 -1.33 15.41
N ASN A 260 -26.44 -1.71 16.50
CA ASN A 260 -27.85 -1.35 16.68
C ASN A 260 -28.05 0.07 17.24
N ARG A 261 -27.08 0.61 17.99
CA ARG A 261 -27.19 1.89 18.68
C ARG A 261 -25.95 2.76 18.48
N THR A 262 -26.14 4.06 18.66
CA THR A 262 -25.08 5.06 18.88
C THR A 262 -25.16 5.60 20.30
N ASP A 263 -24.14 6.33 20.71
CA ASP A 263 -24.19 7.17 21.90
C ASP A 263 -24.59 8.59 21.47
N ASP A 264 -25.71 9.07 21.97
CA ASP A 264 -26.25 10.38 21.59
C ASP A 264 -25.51 11.53 22.30
N HIS A 265 -24.79 11.25 23.40
CA HIS A 265 -23.95 12.25 24.06
C HIS A 265 -22.82 12.76 23.16
N ALA A 266 -22.38 11.95 22.19
CA ALA A 266 -21.39 12.31 21.18
C ALA A 266 -21.85 13.44 20.22
N ALA A 267 -23.13 13.83 20.24
CA ALA A 267 -23.61 15.03 19.55
C ALA A 267 -23.23 16.35 20.27
N SER A 268 -22.87 16.25 21.56
CA SER A 268 -22.43 17.39 22.37
C SER A 268 -21.00 17.78 22.03
N ALA A 269 -20.76 19.08 21.82
CA ALA A 269 -19.41 19.62 21.64
C ALA A 269 -18.52 19.45 22.90
N HIS A 270 -19.11 19.06 24.04
CA HIS A 270 -18.40 18.86 25.30
C HIS A 270 -17.97 17.41 25.55
N GLU A 271 -18.46 16.40 24.81
CA GLU A 271 -18.05 15.00 25.04
C GLU A 271 -16.86 14.58 24.14
N ALA A 272 -15.65 14.93 24.58
CA ALA A 272 -14.40 14.61 23.87
C ALA A 272 -13.98 13.12 23.90
N ILE A 273 -14.85 12.17 24.27
CA ILE A 273 -14.44 10.76 24.43
C ILE A 273 -14.28 10.03 23.08
N TYR A 274 -15.11 10.37 22.09
CA TYR A 274 -15.09 9.75 20.77
C TYR A 274 -13.95 10.30 19.91
N SER A 275 -13.73 11.62 19.94
CA SER A 275 -12.54 12.24 19.36
C SER A 275 -11.26 11.68 20.01
N SER A 276 -11.13 11.71 21.34
CA SER A 276 -9.94 11.18 22.01
C SER A 276 -9.72 9.66 21.86
N LEU A 277 -10.75 8.88 21.51
CA LEU A 277 -10.59 7.47 21.11
C LEU A 277 -9.93 7.35 19.73
N ILE A 278 -10.38 8.12 18.75
CA ILE A 278 -9.79 8.15 17.40
C ILE A 278 -8.35 8.67 17.45
N MET A 279 -8.10 9.75 18.18
CA MET A 279 -6.77 10.34 18.32
C MET A 279 -5.77 9.39 19.02
N ASP A 280 -6.23 8.62 20.01
CA ASP A 280 -5.40 7.60 20.65
C ASP A 280 -5.14 6.39 19.75
N ALA A 281 -6.07 6.02 18.85
CA ALA A 281 -5.84 4.99 17.84
C ALA A 281 -4.88 5.46 16.73
N LEU A 282 -4.96 6.74 16.34
CA LEU A 282 -4.04 7.36 15.39
C LEU A 282 -2.60 7.36 15.93
N ARG A 283 -2.41 7.76 17.20
CA ARG A 283 -1.12 7.62 17.93
C ARG A 283 -0.54 6.21 17.90
N ILE A 284 -1.40 5.19 17.97
CA ILE A 284 -0.98 3.79 17.89
C ILE A 284 -0.58 3.39 16.46
N ASN A 285 -1.30 3.84 15.44
CA ASN A 285 -0.93 3.59 14.04
C ASN A 285 0.43 4.23 13.70
N GLU A 286 0.68 5.48 14.10
CA GLU A 286 1.97 6.15 13.87
C GLU A 286 3.17 5.37 14.46
N LEU A 287 3.02 4.75 15.63
CA LEU A 287 4.07 3.90 16.19
C LEU A 287 4.24 2.58 15.40
N ILE A 288 3.15 1.99 14.92
CA ILE A 288 3.20 0.78 14.07
C ILE A 288 3.86 1.11 12.72
N ASP A 289 3.58 2.27 12.15
CA ASP A 289 4.20 2.76 10.93
C ASP A 289 5.70 2.99 11.13
N ALA A 290 6.13 3.57 12.26
CA ALA A 290 7.55 3.62 12.63
C ALA A 290 8.21 2.23 12.76
N GLU A 291 7.54 1.25 13.38
CA GLU A 291 8.01 -0.14 13.45
C GLU A 291 8.14 -0.78 12.05
N VAL A 292 7.21 -0.50 11.13
CA VAL A 292 7.23 -1.00 9.75
C VAL A 292 8.36 -0.38 8.93
N LEU A 293 8.58 0.93 9.07
CA LEU A 293 9.67 1.67 8.42
C LEU A 293 11.04 1.12 8.84
N LEU A 294 11.27 0.88 10.14
CA LEU A 294 12.53 0.29 10.62
C LEU A 294 12.74 -1.15 10.13
N ASP A 295 11.70 -1.97 10.04
CA ASP A 295 11.84 -3.37 9.66
C ASP A 295 11.95 -3.60 8.16
N GLY A 296 11.22 -2.83 7.36
CA GLY A 296 11.05 -3.08 5.92
C GLY A 296 11.88 -2.19 4.99
N LEU A 297 12.35 -1.06 5.48
CA LEU A 297 12.83 0.05 4.66
C LEU A 297 14.13 0.63 5.26
N PRO A 298 14.90 1.47 4.53
CA PRO A 298 16.18 2.00 5.00
C PRO A 298 16.00 3.17 5.99
N TYR A 299 15.27 2.95 7.09
CA TYR A 299 15.09 3.91 8.18
C TYR A 299 15.88 3.53 9.43
N LYS A 300 16.22 4.55 10.21
CA LYS A 300 16.78 4.47 11.57
C LYS A 300 15.88 5.20 12.56
N ALA A 301 16.06 4.92 13.84
CA ALA A 301 15.42 5.65 14.93
C ALA A 301 16.46 6.07 15.99
N GLU A 302 16.35 7.30 16.48
CA GLU A 302 17.32 7.90 17.39
C GLU A 302 16.58 8.50 18.60
N ALA A 303 17.02 8.15 19.80
CA ALA A 303 16.44 8.66 21.04
C ALA A 303 16.79 10.15 21.21
N THR A 304 15.78 10.95 21.58
CA THR A 304 15.91 12.40 21.80
C THR A 304 15.49 12.74 23.24
N PRO A 305 15.86 13.93 23.75
CA PRO A 305 15.40 14.37 25.07
C PRO A 305 13.88 14.36 25.22
N LYS A 306 13.13 14.60 24.14
CA LYS A 306 11.67 14.64 24.11
C LYS A 306 11.00 13.31 23.71
N GLY A 307 11.73 12.35 23.13
CA GLY A 307 11.14 11.11 22.62
C GLY A 307 12.05 10.37 21.64
N VAL A 308 11.58 10.11 20.42
CA VAL A 308 12.31 9.40 19.36
C VAL A 308 12.11 10.11 18.03
N LEU A 309 13.18 10.27 17.26
CA LEU A 309 13.16 10.72 15.87
C LEU A 309 13.39 9.52 14.95
N VAL A 310 12.51 9.31 13.98
CA VAL A 310 12.68 8.36 12.87
C VAL A 310 13.14 9.15 11.64
N SER A 311 14.10 8.64 10.89
CA SER A 311 14.51 9.19 9.60
C SER A 311 14.97 8.10 8.66
N ALA A 312 14.98 8.36 7.35
CA ALA A 312 15.76 7.53 6.44
C ALA A 312 17.26 7.58 6.82
N ILE A 313 17.99 6.54 6.44
CA ILE A 313 19.45 6.43 6.56
C ILE A 313 20.10 7.31 5.47
N ASP A 314 19.53 7.32 4.27
CA ASP A 314 19.83 8.26 3.19
C ASP A 314 18.67 9.26 3.02
N PRO A 315 18.90 10.59 3.14
CA PRO A 315 17.87 11.60 2.87
C PRO A 315 17.32 11.59 1.44
N ALA A 316 18.05 11.11 0.43
CA ALA A 316 17.54 11.03 -0.94
C ALA A 316 16.48 9.93 -1.10
N PHE A 317 16.56 8.85 -0.31
CA PHE A 317 15.49 7.86 -0.21
C PHE A 317 14.17 8.52 0.27
N GLU A 318 14.18 9.19 1.42
CA GLU A 318 12.98 9.86 1.95
C GLU A 318 12.44 10.92 0.98
N ARG A 319 13.32 11.70 0.35
CA ARG A 319 12.92 12.69 -0.67
C ARG A 319 12.16 12.04 -1.83
N SER A 320 12.64 10.90 -2.34
CA SER A 320 11.98 10.16 -3.43
C SER A 320 10.64 9.51 -3.02
N VAL A 321 10.46 9.20 -1.73
CA VAL A 321 9.18 8.73 -1.18
C VAL A 321 8.20 9.90 -1.12
N ARG A 322 8.59 11.02 -0.51
CA ARG A 322 7.75 12.22 -0.37
C ARG A 322 7.39 12.84 -1.72
N LEU A 323 8.34 12.89 -2.66
CA LEU A 323 8.09 13.34 -4.05
C LEU A 323 7.01 12.48 -4.71
N GLY A 324 7.08 11.14 -4.54
CA GLY A 324 6.11 10.22 -5.11
C GLY A 324 4.68 10.43 -4.60
N TYR A 325 4.51 10.81 -3.33
CA TYR A 325 3.22 11.21 -2.77
C TYR A 325 2.75 12.55 -3.32
N ILE A 326 3.59 13.58 -3.26
CA ILE A 326 3.29 14.94 -3.73
C ILE A 326 2.91 14.94 -5.22
N GLN A 327 3.65 14.22 -6.07
CA GLN A 327 3.30 14.04 -7.48
C GLN A 327 1.95 13.31 -7.65
N SER A 328 1.61 12.33 -6.82
CA SER A 328 0.32 11.62 -6.92
C SER A 328 -0.87 12.52 -6.58
N ASP A 329 -0.73 13.38 -5.57
CA ASP A 329 -1.77 14.32 -5.18
C ASP A 329 -1.91 15.45 -6.21
N LEU A 330 -0.80 16.04 -6.67
CA LEU A 330 -0.80 17.05 -7.76
C LEU A 330 -1.47 16.51 -9.04
N GLN A 331 -1.23 15.25 -9.38
CA GLN A 331 -1.85 14.62 -10.56
C GLN A 331 -3.37 14.50 -10.44
N LEU A 332 -3.93 14.35 -9.24
CA LEU A 332 -5.38 14.38 -9.04
C LEU A 332 -5.96 15.77 -9.34
N TRP A 333 -5.29 16.83 -8.87
CA TRP A 333 -5.67 18.22 -9.15
C TRP A 333 -5.57 18.58 -10.63
N ILE A 334 -4.46 18.19 -11.30
CA ILE A 334 -4.26 18.41 -12.73
C ILE A 334 -5.35 17.72 -13.55
N ARG A 335 -5.64 16.43 -13.25
CA ARG A 335 -6.74 15.67 -13.90
C ARG A 335 -8.10 16.36 -13.74
N ALA A 336 -8.36 16.97 -12.58
CA ALA A 336 -9.60 17.73 -12.34
C ALA A 336 -9.67 19.03 -13.17
N ALA A 337 -8.62 19.84 -13.14
CA ALA A 337 -8.55 21.10 -13.89
C ALA A 337 -8.67 20.89 -15.41
N SER A 338 -7.89 19.95 -15.97
CA SER A 338 -7.92 19.64 -17.41
C SER A 338 -9.28 19.12 -17.87
N THR A 339 -10.01 18.37 -17.02
CA THR A 339 -11.38 17.91 -17.32
C THR A 339 -12.34 19.09 -17.48
N GLN A 340 -12.33 20.04 -16.53
CA GLN A 340 -13.18 21.24 -16.58
C GLN A 340 -12.87 22.11 -17.81
N GLN A 341 -11.59 22.23 -18.17
CA GLN A 341 -11.14 23.04 -19.31
C GLN A 341 -11.54 22.44 -20.66
N HIS A 342 -11.41 21.12 -20.84
CA HIS A 342 -11.72 20.45 -22.12
C HIS A 342 -13.23 20.49 -22.44
N LEU A 343 -14.09 20.50 -21.42
CA LEU A 343 -15.55 20.58 -21.58
C LEU A 343 -16.08 21.99 -21.83
N ASN A 344 -15.28 23.04 -21.58
CA ASN A 344 -15.64 24.43 -21.93
C ASN A 344 -15.40 24.77 -23.41
N GLY A 345 -14.81 23.87 -24.20
CA GLY A 345 -14.47 24.08 -25.61
C GLY A 345 -15.66 23.96 -26.56
N GLU A 346 -16.07 22.72 -26.86
CA GLU A 346 -16.98 22.42 -27.99
C GLU A 346 -18.07 21.38 -27.71
N GLN A 347 -18.20 20.86 -26.48
CA GLN A 347 -19.22 19.85 -26.14
C GLN A 347 -20.25 20.37 -25.12
N PRO A 348 -21.51 19.89 -25.17
CA PRO A 348 -22.49 20.21 -24.14
C PRO A 348 -21.98 19.74 -22.79
N THR A 349 -21.88 20.66 -21.83
CA THR A 349 -21.35 20.39 -20.49
C THR A 349 -22.21 19.36 -19.76
N LEU A 350 -21.71 18.13 -19.66
CA LEU A 350 -22.23 17.17 -18.70
C LEU A 350 -22.04 17.78 -17.30
N GLY A 351 -23.14 17.92 -16.56
CA GLY A 351 -23.10 18.41 -15.19
C GLY A 351 -22.37 17.47 -14.24
N SER A 352 -22.22 17.89 -12.98
CA SER A 352 -21.90 16.95 -11.91
C SER A 352 -23.06 15.98 -11.69
N PHE A 353 -22.78 14.86 -11.02
CA PHE A 353 -23.82 13.95 -10.56
C PHE A 353 -24.80 14.63 -9.59
N ASP A 354 -24.36 15.67 -8.85
CA ASP A 354 -25.22 16.39 -7.91
C ASP A 354 -26.18 17.34 -8.64
N ASP A 355 -25.75 17.98 -9.73
CA ASP A 355 -26.63 18.75 -10.64
C ASP A 355 -27.71 17.83 -11.25
N ALA A 356 -27.30 16.63 -11.68
CA ALA A 356 -28.20 15.61 -12.22
C ALA A 356 -29.20 15.06 -11.17
N LEU A 357 -28.88 15.15 -9.87
CA LEU A 357 -29.79 14.78 -8.79
C LEU A 357 -30.71 15.91 -8.31
N SER A 358 -30.34 17.19 -8.49
CA SER A 358 -31.09 18.32 -7.90
C SER A 358 -32.60 18.31 -8.21
N PRO A 359 -33.06 18.10 -9.47
CA PRO A 359 -34.50 18.11 -9.78
C PRO A 359 -35.31 17.05 -9.04
N PHE A 360 -34.67 15.96 -8.61
CA PHE A 360 -35.30 14.90 -7.83
C PHE A 360 -35.34 15.23 -6.33
N PHE A 361 -34.39 16.04 -5.82
CA PHE A 361 -34.43 16.56 -4.45
C PHE A 361 -35.56 17.57 -4.24
N ASP A 362 -35.78 18.44 -5.22
CA ASP A 362 -36.83 19.46 -5.19
C ASP A 362 -38.25 18.87 -5.33
N THR A 363 -38.38 17.59 -5.69
CA THR A 363 -39.67 16.94 -6.00
C THR A 363 -40.02 15.71 -5.16
N VAL A 364 -39.08 14.80 -4.86
CA VAL A 364 -39.45 13.47 -4.30
C VAL A 364 -38.41 12.80 -3.37
N LEU A 365 -37.11 13.01 -3.57
CA LEU A 365 -36.08 12.30 -2.79
C LEU A 365 -36.14 12.59 -1.29
N LEU A 366 -36.61 13.76 -0.88
CA LEU A 366 -36.81 14.13 0.52
C LEU A 366 -38.01 13.41 1.17
N GLU A 367 -39.00 12.97 0.39
CA GLU A 367 -40.13 12.16 0.88
C GLU A 367 -39.70 10.71 1.13
N CYS A 368 -38.76 10.21 0.32
CA CYS A 368 -38.15 8.90 0.46
C CYS A 368 -37.28 8.72 1.72
N VAL A 369 -37.16 9.75 2.57
CA VAL A 369 -36.48 9.69 3.88
C VAL A 369 -37.49 9.92 5.01
N SER A 370 -37.93 8.85 5.66
CA SER A 370 -38.86 8.88 6.80
C SER A 370 -38.14 8.98 8.15
N LEU A 371 -38.83 9.54 9.16
CA LEU A 371 -38.39 9.52 10.55
C LEU A 371 -39.04 8.32 11.26
N GLU A 372 -38.27 7.27 11.52
CA GLU A 372 -38.76 6.03 12.12
C GLU A 372 -38.39 5.98 13.61
N THR A 373 -39.39 5.85 14.49
CA THR A 373 -39.21 5.92 15.96
C THR A 373 -38.77 4.59 16.60
N VAL A 374 -38.90 3.47 15.90
CA VAL A 374 -38.64 2.11 16.43
C VAL A 374 -37.50 1.43 15.64
N PRO A 375 -36.50 0.79 16.29
CA PRO A 375 -36.28 0.66 17.73
C PRO A 375 -35.68 1.91 18.42
N GLY A 376 -35.50 3.00 17.68
CA GLY A 376 -35.12 4.32 18.19
C GLY A 376 -35.20 5.37 17.07
N GLU A 377 -35.53 6.61 17.42
CA GLU A 377 -35.76 7.71 16.47
C GLU A 377 -34.53 7.97 15.59
N ARG A 378 -34.67 7.71 14.29
CA ARG A 378 -33.64 7.89 13.26
C ARG A 378 -34.28 8.18 11.90
N LEU A 379 -33.50 8.71 10.97
CA LEU A 379 -33.89 8.76 9.56
C LEU A 379 -33.70 7.38 8.91
N VAL A 380 -34.62 6.98 8.05
CA VAL A 380 -34.56 5.75 7.26
C VAL A 380 -34.89 6.06 5.81
N ILE A 381 -34.04 5.58 4.89
CA ILE A 381 -34.23 5.73 3.45
C ILE A 381 -35.03 4.54 2.92
N ARG A 382 -36.08 4.84 2.14
CA ARG A 382 -36.73 3.90 1.22
C ARG A 382 -36.17 4.22 -0.16
N LEU A 383 -35.25 3.40 -0.67
CA LEU A 383 -34.50 3.74 -1.89
C LEU A 383 -35.46 3.83 -3.09
N PRO A 384 -35.53 4.96 -3.82
CA PRO A 384 -36.52 5.15 -4.88
C PRO A 384 -36.20 4.30 -6.11
N SER A 385 -37.24 3.80 -6.78
CA SER A 385 -37.13 2.91 -7.94
C SER A 385 -37.93 3.40 -9.15
N PHE A 386 -38.12 4.71 -9.31
CA PHE A 386 -38.80 5.30 -10.46
C PHE A 386 -37.82 5.49 -11.65
N PRO A 387 -38.28 5.37 -12.92
CA PRO A 387 -37.39 5.17 -14.06
C PRO A 387 -36.34 6.26 -14.25
N GLN A 388 -36.72 7.54 -14.14
CA GLN A 388 -35.85 8.68 -14.45
C GLN A 388 -34.62 8.77 -13.52
N LEU A 389 -34.76 8.37 -12.25
CA LEU A 389 -33.62 8.27 -11.33
C LEU A 389 -32.74 7.06 -11.67
N ILE A 390 -33.36 5.93 -12.03
CA ILE A 390 -32.62 4.72 -12.45
C ILE A 390 -31.81 5.00 -13.72
N GLU A 391 -32.32 5.80 -14.65
CA GLU A 391 -31.62 6.28 -15.85
C GLU A 391 -30.38 7.13 -15.49
N VAL A 392 -30.53 8.13 -14.60
CA VAL A 392 -29.41 8.96 -14.11
C VAL A 392 -28.35 8.13 -13.40
N LEU A 393 -28.76 7.20 -12.51
CA LEU A 393 -27.84 6.27 -11.86
C LEU A 393 -27.12 5.37 -12.87
N ASN A 394 -27.83 4.89 -13.91
CA ASN A 394 -27.30 4.01 -14.94
C ASN A 394 -26.58 4.69 -16.11
N PHE A 395 -26.47 6.02 -16.13
CA PHE A 395 -25.84 6.78 -17.20
C PHE A 395 -24.50 6.16 -17.63
N GLY A 396 -24.33 5.95 -18.95
CA GLY A 396 -23.31 5.08 -19.51
C GLY A 396 -21.88 5.63 -19.49
N GLY A 397 -21.74 6.96 -19.40
CA GLY A 397 -20.46 7.64 -19.18
C GLY A 397 -20.31 8.13 -17.73
N PRO A 398 -19.14 8.67 -17.35
CA PRO A 398 -18.95 9.40 -16.10
C PRO A 398 -19.61 10.81 -16.13
N PHE A 399 -19.99 11.32 -14.96
CA PHE A 399 -20.32 12.74 -14.75
C PHE A 399 -19.04 13.59 -14.55
N LEU A 400 -19.17 14.92 -14.57
CA LEU A 400 -18.04 15.86 -14.46
C LEU A 400 -17.14 15.61 -13.23
N ASP A 401 -17.75 15.33 -12.07
CA ASP A 401 -17.04 15.04 -10.81
C ASP A 401 -16.47 13.61 -10.73
N GLU A 402 -16.89 12.72 -11.64
CA GLU A 402 -16.40 11.34 -11.73
C GLU A 402 -15.25 11.18 -12.73
N MET A 403 -15.17 12.07 -13.73
CA MET A 403 -14.15 12.05 -14.80
C MET A 403 -12.70 11.96 -14.29
N PRO A 404 -12.24 12.70 -13.25
CA PRO A 404 -10.86 12.59 -12.76
C PRO A 404 -10.53 11.22 -12.17
N PHE A 405 -11.53 10.54 -11.58
CA PHE A 405 -11.42 9.16 -11.10
C PHE A 405 -11.42 8.16 -12.26
N PHE A 406 -12.28 8.36 -13.26
CA PHE A 406 -12.33 7.54 -14.47
C PHE A 406 -11.02 7.60 -15.27
N VAL A 407 -10.56 8.80 -15.63
CA VAL A 407 -9.33 9.02 -16.40
C VAL A 407 -8.11 8.56 -15.59
N GLY A 408 -8.05 8.90 -14.30
CA GLY A 408 -6.95 8.50 -13.42
C GLY A 408 -6.77 6.98 -13.34
N ALA A 409 -7.87 6.22 -13.20
CA ALA A 409 -7.82 4.76 -13.14
C ALA A 409 -7.34 4.09 -14.43
N HIS A 410 -7.58 4.68 -15.61
CA HIS A 410 -7.02 4.18 -16.87
C HIS A 410 -5.52 4.47 -16.97
N ILE A 411 -5.10 5.71 -16.67
CA ILE A 411 -3.68 6.12 -16.65
C ILE A 411 -2.88 5.26 -15.67
N ASP A 412 -3.34 5.11 -14.43
CA ASP A 412 -2.62 4.39 -13.38
C ASP A 412 -2.65 2.84 -13.56
N ASN A 413 -3.34 2.34 -14.61
CA ASN A 413 -3.30 0.95 -15.09
C ASN A 413 -2.86 0.81 -16.57
N PHE A 414 -2.26 1.86 -17.15
CA PHE A 414 -1.69 1.88 -18.51
C PHE A 414 -2.68 1.43 -19.61
N GLN A 415 -3.97 1.70 -19.42
CA GLN A 415 -5.00 1.39 -20.41
C GLN A 415 -5.08 2.48 -21.48
N PRO A 416 -5.13 2.11 -22.78
CA PRO A 416 -5.29 3.08 -23.85
C PRO A 416 -6.70 3.70 -23.86
N PRO A 417 -6.88 4.88 -24.48
CA PRO A 417 -8.19 5.52 -24.58
C PRO A 417 -9.24 4.63 -25.25
N GLY A 418 -10.49 4.72 -24.78
CA GLY A 418 -11.63 4.01 -25.37
C GLY A 418 -11.76 2.52 -25.01
N THR A 419 -10.79 1.92 -24.29
CA THR A 419 -11.01 0.59 -23.70
C THR A 419 -11.78 0.68 -22.37
N MET A 420 -12.40 -0.42 -21.96
CA MET A 420 -13.14 -0.53 -20.71
C MET A 420 -12.31 -1.29 -19.67
N LEU A 421 -11.68 -0.57 -18.74
CA LEU A 421 -10.90 -1.18 -17.66
C LEU A 421 -11.74 -2.20 -16.86
N GLN A 422 -11.33 -3.47 -16.91
CA GLN A 422 -11.81 -4.51 -15.99
C GLN A 422 -11.04 -4.46 -14.67
N VAL A 423 -11.72 -4.74 -13.57
CA VAL A 423 -11.16 -4.69 -12.21
C VAL A 423 -11.28 -6.02 -11.46
N SER A 424 -12.13 -6.93 -11.94
CA SER A 424 -12.25 -8.31 -11.49
C SER A 424 -12.78 -9.19 -12.63
N GLU A 425 -13.31 -10.39 -12.34
CA GLU A 425 -13.84 -11.30 -13.37
C GLU A 425 -15.12 -10.79 -14.05
N GLN A 426 -15.95 -10.00 -13.35
CA GLN A 426 -17.24 -9.50 -13.87
C GLN A 426 -17.42 -7.99 -13.73
N LEU A 427 -16.60 -7.31 -12.91
CA LEU A 427 -16.69 -5.87 -12.66
C LEU A 427 -15.75 -5.09 -13.57
N SER A 428 -16.30 -4.04 -14.19
CA SER A 428 -15.59 -2.97 -14.87
C SER A 428 -15.56 -1.69 -14.02
N ILE A 429 -14.73 -0.72 -14.42
CA ILE A 429 -14.71 0.61 -13.81
C ILE A 429 -16.10 1.29 -13.80
N MET A 430 -16.92 1.10 -14.84
CA MET A 430 -18.25 1.70 -14.89
C MET A 430 -19.23 1.05 -13.92
N ASP A 431 -19.10 -0.24 -13.62
CA ASP A 431 -19.89 -0.89 -12.57
C ASP A 431 -19.55 -0.30 -11.19
N LEU A 432 -18.27 0.03 -10.95
CA LEU A 432 -17.83 0.68 -9.72
C LEU A 432 -18.29 2.14 -9.61
N ILE A 433 -18.26 2.90 -10.71
CA ILE A 433 -18.80 4.27 -10.75
C ILE A 433 -20.30 4.24 -10.45
N LYS A 434 -21.06 3.37 -11.11
CA LYS A 434 -22.48 3.14 -10.82
C LYS A 434 -22.76 2.76 -9.37
N ALA A 435 -21.95 1.89 -8.76
CA ALA A 435 -22.06 1.59 -7.33
C ALA A 435 -21.82 2.84 -6.46
N LYS A 436 -20.78 3.63 -6.76
CA LYS A 436 -20.48 4.89 -6.05
C LYS A 436 -21.63 5.89 -6.13
N ARG A 437 -22.33 6.00 -7.27
CA ARG A 437 -23.55 6.82 -7.42
C ARG A 437 -24.67 6.42 -6.47
N VAL A 438 -24.94 5.11 -6.30
CA VAL A 438 -25.97 4.63 -5.37
C VAL A 438 -25.62 5.05 -3.93
N PHE A 439 -24.37 4.91 -3.50
CA PHE A 439 -23.96 5.33 -2.15
C PHE A 439 -23.84 6.86 -2.00
N LYS A 440 -23.49 7.61 -3.06
CA LYS A 440 -23.48 9.08 -3.08
C LYS A 440 -24.90 9.66 -2.97
N LEU A 441 -25.86 9.09 -3.72
CA LEU A 441 -27.29 9.39 -3.59
C LEU A 441 -27.77 9.15 -2.15
N ILE A 442 -27.45 7.99 -1.57
CA ILE A 442 -27.83 7.64 -0.19
C ILE A 442 -27.27 8.64 0.83
N ASP A 443 -25.99 9.04 0.71
CA ASP A 443 -25.39 10.02 1.62
C ASP A 443 -26.02 11.42 1.44
N ALA A 444 -26.22 11.85 0.19
CA ALA A 444 -26.89 13.12 -0.15
C ALA A 444 -28.34 13.16 0.39
N MET A 445 -29.09 12.06 0.30
CA MET A 445 -30.44 11.94 0.88
C MET A 445 -30.44 12.15 2.40
N PHE A 446 -29.48 11.57 3.13
CA PHE A 446 -29.34 11.86 4.56
C PHE A 446 -28.91 13.29 4.83
N VAL A 447 -27.91 13.81 4.11
CA VAL A 447 -27.39 15.18 4.31
C VAL A 447 -28.50 16.22 4.08
N LYS A 448 -29.19 16.16 2.93
CA LYS A 448 -30.27 17.09 2.58
C LYS A 448 -31.45 16.99 3.54
N LYS A 449 -31.86 15.78 3.98
CA LYS A 449 -32.93 15.63 4.98
C LYS A 449 -32.53 16.13 6.37
N LEU A 450 -31.24 16.08 6.73
CA LEU A 450 -30.74 16.67 7.97
C LEU A 450 -30.64 18.21 7.87
N GLU A 451 -30.45 18.77 6.67
CA GLU A 451 -30.44 20.22 6.46
C GLU A 451 -31.79 20.87 6.73
N THR A 452 -32.92 20.16 6.52
CA THR A 452 -34.29 20.64 6.80
C THR A 452 -34.71 20.57 8.28
N LEU A 453 -33.76 20.49 9.23
CA LEU A 453 -34.04 20.37 10.68
C LEU A 453 -33.39 21.50 11.47
N ASP A 454 -34.18 22.48 11.93
CA ASP A 454 -33.65 23.69 12.59
C ASP A 454 -32.91 23.42 13.91
N ASP A 455 -33.37 22.44 14.68
CA ASP A 455 -32.69 22.01 15.91
C ASP A 455 -31.34 21.34 15.59
N LEU A 456 -30.26 22.10 15.81
CA LEU A 456 -28.87 21.67 15.60
C LEU A 456 -28.48 20.44 16.44
N MET A 457 -29.03 20.28 17.65
CA MET A 457 -28.72 19.12 18.50
C MET A 457 -29.47 17.88 18.00
N LYS A 458 -30.75 17.99 17.68
CA LYS A 458 -31.50 16.90 17.03
C LYS A 458 -30.90 16.52 15.68
N ARG A 459 -30.46 17.50 14.88
CA ARG A 459 -29.72 17.30 13.62
C ARG A 459 -28.44 16.47 13.82
N ARG A 460 -27.65 16.76 14.86
CA ARG A 460 -26.43 15.99 15.20
C ARG A 460 -26.74 14.58 15.69
N ILE A 461 -27.73 14.43 16.57
CA ILE A 461 -28.17 13.12 17.10
C ILE A 461 -28.68 12.22 15.97
N LEU A 462 -29.57 12.74 15.11
CA LEU A 462 -30.09 12.00 13.96
C LEU A 462 -29.00 11.68 12.94
N ARG A 463 -27.99 12.55 12.74
CA ARG A 463 -26.82 12.23 11.91
C ARG A 463 -26.12 10.96 12.42
N LEU A 464 -25.76 10.91 13.70
CA LEU A 464 -25.08 9.75 14.31
C LEU A 464 -25.91 8.46 14.17
N ARG A 465 -27.20 8.52 14.53
CA ARG A 465 -28.08 7.33 14.52
C ARG A 465 -28.33 6.76 13.11
N SER A 466 -28.28 7.59 12.07
CA SER A 466 -28.85 7.28 10.75
C SER A 466 -27.84 7.08 9.62
N THR A 467 -26.75 7.87 9.54
CA THR A 467 -25.87 7.87 8.34
C THR A 467 -25.07 6.59 8.14
N VAL A 468 -24.93 5.76 9.18
CA VAL A 468 -24.45 4.37 9.03
C VAL A 468 -25.67 3.46 8.89
N ILE A 469 -25.91 3.02 7.65
CA ILE A 469 -26.95 2.03 7.34
C ILE A 469 -26.55 0.70 7.96
N VAL A 470 -27.54 -0.02 8.49
CA VAL A 470 -27.41 -1.42 8.90
C VAL A 470 -28.46 -2.20 8.14
N ALA A 471 -28.02 -3.03 7.21
CA ALA A 471 -28.88 -3.75 6.28
C ALA A 471 -28.55 -5.24 6.28
N THR A 472 -29.48 -6.09 5.84
CA THR A 472 -29.16 -7.47 5.50
C THR A 472 -28.39 -7.52 4.18
N ARG A 473 -27.59 -8.56 3.96
CA ARG A 473 -26.93 -8.79 2.65
C ARG A 473 -27.92 -8.77 1.48
N ALA A 474 -29.14 -9.31 1.66
CA ALA A 474 -30.18 -9.28 0.65
C ALA A 474 -30.68 -7.86 0.32
N HIS A 475 -30.81 -6.98 1.32
CA HIS A 475 -31.15 -5.58 1.08
C HIS A 475 -30.01 -4.82 0.39
N LEU A 476 -28.75 -5.02 0.79
CA LEU A 476 -27.58 -4.43 0.12
C LEU A 476 -27.47 -4.88 -1.35
N GLN A 477 -27.74 -6.16 -1.62
CA GLN A 477 -27.82 -6.70 -2.98
C GLN A 477 -28.92 -5.99 -3.78
N GLY A 478 -30.13 -5.84 -3.21
CA GLY A 478 -31.24 -5.12 -3.85
C GLY A 478 -30.93 -3.65 -4.16
N MET A 479 -30.17 -2.96 -3.31
CA MET A 479 -29.72 -1.58 -3.56
C MET A 479 -28.77 -1.51 -4.76
N LEU A 480 -27.84 -2.45 -4.88
CA LEU A 480 -26.88 -2.52 -6.00
C LEU A 480 -27.57 -2.98 -7.31
N GLN A 481 -28.57 -3.85 -7.23
CA GLN A 481 -29.31 -4.33 -8.41
C GLN A 481 -30.14 -3.26 -9.14
N LEU A 482 -30.21 -2.03 -8.62
CA LEU A 482 -30.69 -0.88 -9.40
C LEU A 482 -29.76 -0.50 -10.57
N VAL A 483 -28.48 -0.88 -10.51
CA VAL A 483 -27.45 -0.40 -11.46
C VAL A 483 -26.53 -1.49 -12.04
N MET A 484 -26.66 -2.74 -11.61
CA MET A 484 -25.87 -3.88 -12.10
C MET A 484 -26.62 -5.22 -11.96
N SER A 485 -26.10 -6.28 -12.56
CA SER A 485 -26.71 -7.61 -12.47
C SER A 485 -26.59 -8.23 -11.08
N HIS A 486 -27.31 -9.33 -10.85
CA HIS A 486 -27.30 -10.07 -9.58
C HIS A 486 -25.89 -10.58 -9.22
N GLU A 487 -25.18 -11.09 -10.21
CA GLU A 487 -23.86 -11.71 -10.11
C GLU A 487 -22.81 -10.66 -9.75
N LYS A 488 -22.79 -9.53 -10.46
CA LYS A 488 -21.93 -8.37 -10.16
C LYS A 488 -22.18 -7.80 -8.77
N ALA A 489 -23.45 -7.69 -8.36
CA ALA A 489 -23.79 -7.24 -7.01
C ALA A 489 -23.27 -8.21 -5.93
N LEU A 490 -23.37 -9.52 -6.15
CA LEU A 490 -22.82 -10.52 -5.24
C LEU A 490 -21.29 -10.50 -5.18
N GLU A 491 -20.60 -10.34 -6.32
CA GLU A 491 -19.14 -10.21 -6.38
C GLU A 491 -18.66 -8.96 -5.64
N LEU A 492 -19.26 -7.80 -5.92
CA LEU A 492 -18.92 -6.52 -5.29
C LEU A 492 -19.11 -6.56 -3.76
N ILE A 493 -20.22 -7.15 -3.29
CA ILE A 493 -20.46 -7.37 -1.86
C ILE A 493 -19.40 -8.29 -1.27
N SER A 494 -18.97 -9.33 -2.00
CA SER A 494 -17.95 -10.28 -1.53
C SER A 494 -16.59 -9.59 -1.35
N LEU A 495 -16.12 -8.87 -2.37
CA LEU A 495 -14.80 -8.24 -2.40
C LEU A 495 -14.66 -7.08 -1.39
N LEU A 496 -15.71 -6.25 -1.24
CA LEU A 496 -15.73 -5.14 -0.27
C LEU A 496 -16.13 -5.56 1.16
N SER A 497 -16.43 -6.84 1.40
CA SER A 497 -16.67 -7.39 2.74
C SER A 497 -15.37 -7.78 3.45
N LEU A 498 -15.41 -7.78 4.78
CA LEU A 498 -14.47 -8.53 5.59
C LEU A 498 -14.73 -10.05 5.52
N PRO A 499 -13.69 -10.89 5.46
CA PRO A 499 -13.83 -12.34 5.62
C PRO A 499 -14.37 -12.66 7.02
N THR A 500 -15.50 -13.37 7.10
CA THR A 500 -16.09 -13.80 8.38
C THR A 500 -15.46 -15.08 8.93
N THR A 501 -14.65 -15.77 8.13
CA THR A 501 -13.90 -16.96 8.52
C THR A 501 -12.44 -16.60 8.76
N SER A 502 -12.11 -16.22 10.00
CA SER A 502 -10.73 -16.09 10.46
C SER A 502 -10.09 -17.49 10.52
N SER A 503 -9.47 -17.92 9.43
CA SER A 503 -8.65 -19.12 9.40
C SER A 503 -7.45 -18.93 10.33
N MET A 504 -7.35 -19.78 11.36
CA MET A 504 -6.44 -19.69 12.51
C MET A 504 -6.73 -18.53 13.50
N PRO A 505 -6.79 -18.79 14.83
CA PRO A 505 -6.77 -17.75 15.87
C PRO A 505 -5.34 -17.17 16.02
N SER A 506 -4.88 -16.52 14.95
CA SER A 506 -3.58 -15.84 14.81
C SER A 506 -3.44 -15.13 13.44
N SER A 507 -4.41 -15.27 12.52
CA SER A 507 -4.44 -14.49 11.27
C SER A 507 -4.72 -13.02 11.57
N ASN A 508 -3.64 -12.27 11.77
CA ASN A 508 -3.64 -10.84 12.05
C ASN A 508 -3.96 -10.02 10.77
N GLU A 509 -5.01 -10.39 10.03
CA GLU A 509 -5.44 -9.70 8.82
C GLU A 509 -5.89 -8.29 9.21
N TYR A 510 -5.15 -7.30 8.70
CA TYR A 510 -5.43 -5.89 8.89
C TYR A 510 -6.74 -5.54 8.17
N VAL A 511 -7.65 -4.91 8.91
CA VAL A 511 -8.83 -4.29 8.34
C VAL A 511 -8.42 -2.92 7.84
N ASP A 512 -8.75 -2.58 6.60
CA ASP A 512 -8.79 -1.18 6.15
C ASP A 512 -10.22 -0.87 5.69
N LEU A 513 -10.83 0.13 6.32
CA LEU A 513 -12.20 0.56 6.04
C LEU A 513 -12.42 1.01 4.59
N GLN A 514 -11.39 1.51 3.90
CA GLN A 514 -11.49 2.00 2.52
C GLN A 514 -11.30 0.89 1.48
N TYR A 515 -10.62 -0.20 1.86
CA TYR A 515 -10.56 -1.42 1.05
C TYR A 515 -11.81 -2.30 1.26
N ARG A 516 -12.27 -2.47 2.51
CA ARG A 516 -13.38 -3.36 2.88
C ARG A 516 -14.45 -2.63 3.73
N PRO A 517 -15.21 -1.67 3.16
CA PRO A 517 -16.17 -0.85 3.91
C PRO A 517 -17.42 -1.59 4.41
N PHE A 518 -17.71 -2.81 3.93
CA PHE A 518 -18.87 -3.59 4.36
C PHE A 518 -18.56 -4.41 5.62
N LEU A 519 -18.77 -3.79 6.78
CA LEU A 519 -18.45 -4.35 8.09
C LEU A 519 -19.55 -5.28 8.58
N ARG A 520 -19.31 -6.59 8.55
CA ARG A 520 -20.28 -7.61 8.95
C ARG A 520 -20.35 -7.79 10.47
N SER A 521 -21.53 -8.14 10.98
CA SER A 521 -21.65 -8.82 12.28
C SER A 521 -20.94 -10.18 12.22
N LEU A 522 -20.20 -10.55 13.28
CA LEU A 522 -19.63 -11.91 13.42
C LEU A 522 -20.63 -12.90 14.08
N SER A 523 -21.88 -12.47 14.31
CA SER A 523 -22.92 -13.33 14.86
C SER A 523 -23.57 -14.20 13.77
N THR A 524 -23.82 -15.47 14.08
CA THR A 524 -24.55 -16.41 13.20
C THR A 524 -26.05 -16.12 13.07
N LYS A 525 -26.59 -15.13 13.81
CA LYS A 525 -28.00 -14.73 13.75
C LYS A 525 -28.17 -13.37 13.05
N GLY A 526 -28.45 -13.44 11.75
CA GLY A 526 -28.71 -12.31 10.87
C GLY A 526 -27.44 -11.81 10.17
N ASP A 527 -27.39 -11.97 8.85
CA ASP A 527 -26.32 -11.50 7.96
C ASP A 527 -26.41 -9.97 7.77
N PHE A 528 -26.17 -9.25 8.87
CA PHE A 528 -26.24 -7.79 8.98
C PHE A 528 -24.88 -7.15 8.71
N ILE A 529 -24.91 -6.12 7.86
CA ILE A 529 -23.76 -5.36 7.38
C ILE A 529 -23.96 -3.90 7.77
N ALA A 530 -22.99 -3.32 8.48
CA ALA A 530 -22.88 -1.88 8.67
C ALA A 530 -22.19 -1.27 7.44
N ILE A 531 -22.83 -0.26 6.86
CA ILE A 531 -22.48 0.36 5.58
C ILE A 531 -22.34 1.87 5.80
N PRO A 532 -21.13 2.44 5.65
CA PRO A 532 -20.87 3.88 5.67
C PRO A 532 -20.92 4.47 4.23
N PRO A 533 -22.03 5.07 3.79
CA PRO A 533 -22.25 5.38 2.37
C PRO A 533 -21.24 6.38 1.80
N ALA A 534 -20.87 7.44 2.53
CA ALA A 534 -19.86 8.41 2.09
C ALA A 534 -18.48 7.78 1.90
N VAL A 535 -18.11 6.82 2.76
CA VAL A 535 -16.82 6.14 2.65
C VAL A 535 -16.80 5.26 1.39
N VAL A 536 -17.87 4.49 1.14
CA VAL A 536 -17.98 3.66 -0.09
C VAL A 536 -18.00 4.55 -1.35
N ALA A 537 -18.76 5.65 -1.31
CA ALA A 537 -18.92 6.57 -2.44
C ALA A 537 -17.63 7.33 -2.81
N LYS A 538 -16.68 7.48 -1.88
CA LYS A 538 -15.47 8.33 -2.06
C LYS A 538 -14.15 7.57 -1.99
N SER A 539 -14.13 6.34 -1.49
CA SER A 539 -12.94 5.48 -1.54
C SER A 539 -12.55 5.12 -2.99
N ASN A 540 -11.28 4.76 -3.18
CA ASN A 540 -10.77 4.29 -4.47
C ASN A 540 -11.14 2.81 -4.69
N LEU A 541 -12.42 2.56 -5.01
CA LEU A 541 -12.93 1.19 -5.19
C LEU A 541 -12.21 0.43 -6.32
N VAL A 542 -11.67 1.09 -7.36
CA VAL A 542 -10.87 0.43 -8.41
C VAL A 542 -9.68 -0.29 -7.77
N ARG A 543 -8.90 0.42 -6.95
CA ARG A 543 -7.79 -0.15 -6.18
C ARG A 543 -8.27 -1.26 -5.25
N SER A 544 -9.32 -1.00 -4.46
CA SER A 544 -9.85 -1.94 -3.47
C SER A 544 -10.25 -3.28 -4.10
N ILE A 545 -10.95 -3.21 -5.25
CA ILE A 545 -11.42 -4.37 -6.00
C ILE A 545 -10.27 -5.09 -6.71
N MET A 546 -9.38 -4.38 -7.41
CA MET A 546 -8.26 -5.04 -8.12
C MET A 546 -7.26 -5.72 -7.16
N HIS A 547 -7.09 -5.19 -5.95
CA HIS A 547 -6.30 -5.83 -4.89
C HIS A 547 -7.02 -7.06 -4.31
N ALA A 548 -8.34 -6.99 -4.09
CA ALA A 548 -9.12 -8.11 -3.56
C ALA A 548 -9.33 -9.24 -4.59
N SER A 549 -9.49 -8.91 -5.87
CA SER A 549 -9.63 -9.86 -7.00
C SER A 549 -8.29 -10.44 -7.45
N ARG A 550 -7.17 -9.77 -7.13
CA ARG A 550 -5.81 -10.09 -7.57
C ARG A 550 -5.64 -10.11 -9.10
N ILE A 551 -6.44 -9.35 -9.84
CA ILE A 551 -6.44 -9.38 -11.32
C ILE A 551 -5.03 -9.14 -11.93
N LYS A 552 -4.17 -8.34 -11.29
CA LYS A 552 -2.76 -8.14 -11.70
C LYS A 552 -1.83 -9.34 -11.42
N GLU A 553 -2.16 -10.23 -10.48
CA GLU A 553 -1.42 -11.51 -10.28
C GLU A 553 -1.73 -12.52 -11.41
N ALA A 554 -2.83 -12.33 -12.15
CA ALA A 554 -3.25 -13.18 -13.26
C ALA A 554 -2.78 -12.70 -14.65
N THR A 555 -2.25 -11.48 -14.76
CA THR A 555 -1.66 -10.95 -16.00
C THR A 555 -0.28 -11.59 -16.26
N ALA A 556 -0.02 -12.09 -17.47
CA ALA A 556 1.31 -12.60 -17.82
C ALA A 556 2.29 -11.45 -18.07
N ALA A 557 3.59 -11.66 -17.84
CA ALA A 557 4.61 -10.62 -17.99
C ALA A 557 4.70 -10.03 -19.41
N ALA A 558 4.46 -10.87 -20.44
CA ALA A 558 4.41 -10.43 -21.84
C ALA A 558 3.20 -9.53 -22.15
N ASP A 559 2.17 -9.53 -21.29
CA ASP A 559 0.95 -8.74 -21.39
C ASP A 559 0.92 -7.58 -20.37
N ASP A 560 2.04 -7.28 -19.67
CA ASP A 560 2.08 -6.16 -18.72
C ASP A 560 1.93 -4.81 -19.46
N PRO A 561 0.84 -4.06 -19.21
CA PRO A 561 0.54 -2.87 -20.00
C PRO A 561 1.52 -1.71 -19.74
N MET A 562 2.23 -1.70 -18.61
CA MET A 562 3.29 -0.73 -18.36
C MET A 562 4.54 -1.05 -19.20
N GLN A 563 4.95 -2.33 -19.26
CA GLN A 563 6.10 -2.73 -20.07
C GLN A 563 5.85 -2.38 -21.55
N VAL A 564 4.68 -2.74 -22.06
CA VAL A 564 4.25 -2.44 -23.45
C VAL A 564 4.22 -0.92 -23.71
N ALA A 565 3.68 -0.12 -22.80
CA ALA A 565 3.63 1.34 -22.95
C ALA A 565 5.03 1.98 -22.97
N VAL A 566 5.93 1.57 -22.07
CA VAL A 566 7.32 2.07 -22.03
C VAL A 566 8.08 1.64 -23.29
N ALA A 567 7.92 0.39 -23.74
CA ALA A 567 8.55 -0.10 -24.95
C ALA A 567 8.00 0.54 -26.24
N ALA A 568 6.71 0.90 -26.27
CA ALA A 568 6.12 1.68 -27.36
C ALA A 568 6.71 3.11 -27.41
N ALA A 569 6.86 3.77 -26.25
CA ALA A 569 7.50 5.08 -26.16
C ALA A 569 8.98 5.05 -26.61
N LEU A 570 9.74 4.04 -26.17
CA LEU A 570 11.13 3.84 -26.61
C LEU A 570 11.25 3.64 -28.13
N ARG A 571 10.28 2.95 -28.77
CA ARG A 571 10.21 2.83 -30.24
C ARG A 571 9.83 4.15 -30.92
N LYS A 572 8.86 4.91 -30.37
CA LYS A 572 8.46 6.24 -30.88
C LYS A 572 9.62 7.24 -30.81
N ALA A 573 10.50 7.08 -29.81
CA ALA A 573 11.78 7.78 -29.66
C ALA A 573 12.93 7.26 -30.56
N GLY A 574 12.65 6.42 -31.56
CA GLY A 574 13.61 5.97 -32.56
C GLY A 574 14.59 4.86 -32.13
N LEU A 575 14.43 4.29 -30.93
CA LEU A 575 15.35 3.27 -30.42
C LEU A 575 15.03 1.87 -30.97
N LEU A 576 16.07 1.03 -31.09
CA LEU A 576 15.88 -0.42 -31.29
C LEU A 576 15.40 -1.02 -29.97
N VAL A 577 14.28 -1.77 -29.96
CA VAL A 577 13.68 -2.32 -28.72
C VAL A 577 13.40 -3.83 -28.81
N ARG A 578 13.60 -4.54 -27.70
CA ARG A 578 13.14 -5.92 -27.44
C ARG A 578 12.54 -5.99 -26.03
N GLU A 579 11.47 -6.74 -25.89
CA GLU A 579 10.70 -6.92 -24.63
C GLU A 579 10.70 -8.40 -24.22
N SER A 580 10.53 -8.68 -22.92
CA SER A 580 10.44 -10.04 -22.35
C SER A 580 11.50 -11.00 -22.91
N PHE A 581 12.74 -10.50 -23.09
CA PHE A 581 13.75 -11.21 -23.87
C PHE A 581 14.51 -12.24 -23.02
N VAL A 582 14.18 -13.50 -23.23
CA VAL A 582 14.78 -14.63 -22.53
C VAL A 582 16.13 -15.01 -23.15
N PHE A 583 17.23 -14.81 -22.43
CA PHE A 583 18.59 -15.14 -22.86
C PHE A 583 19.39 -15.90 -21.78
N ASN A 584 20.58 -16.40 -22.14
CA ASN A 584 21.50 -17.02 -21.18
C ASN A 584 22.51 -15.98 -20.67
N ILE A 585 22.15 -15.32 -19.57
CA ILE A 585 22.93 -14.30 -18.86
C ILE A 585 23.26 -14.89 -17.48
N ASN A 586 24.37 -15.63 -17.38
CA ASN A 586 24.71 -16.42 -16.20
C ASN A 586 23.51 -17.25 -15.69
N GLY A 587 22.96 -18.08 -16.60
CA GLY A 587 21.69 -18.79 -16.44
C GLY A 587 20.59 -18.24 -17.37
N ARG A 588 19.53 -19.02 -17.59
CA ARG A 588 18.36 -18.59 -18.38
C ARG A 588 17.59 -17.51 -17.61
N ARG A 589 17.53 -16.29 -18.14
CA ARG A 589 16.85 -15.13 -17.55
C ARG A 589 16.02 -14.41 -18.60
N GLU A 590 14.78 -14.08 -18.27
CA GLU A 590 13.99 -13.06 -18.98
C GLU A 590 14.59 -11.68 -18.71
N THR A 591 14.33 -10.68 -19.56
CA THR A 591 14.66 -9.28 -19.28
C THR A 591 13.55 -8.41 -19.87
N ASP A 592 12.94 -7.59 -19.01
CA ASP A 592 11.71 -6.86 -19.29
C ASP A 592 11.83 -5.98 -20.54
N ILE A 593 12.86 -5.12 -20.62
CA ILE A 593 13.19 -4.37 -21.85
C ILE A 593 14.71 -4.26 -22.06
N PHE A 594 15.17 -4.56 -23.28
CA PHE A 594 16.44 -4.07 -23.83
C PHE A 594 16.15 -3.01 -24.89
N CYS A 595 16.88 -1.89 -24.89
CA CYS A 595 16.87 -0.96 -26.01
C CYS A 595 18.23 -0.34 -26.34
N PHE A 596 18.43 0.09 -27.59
CA PHE A 596 19.70 0.65 -28.08
C PHE A 596 19.49 1.87 -28.97
N GLY A 597 20.36 2.86 -28.78
CA GLY A 597 20.50 4.06 -29.62
C GLY A 597 21.82 4.76 -29.35
N SER A 598 22.39 5.41 -30.36
CA SER A 598 23.61 6.25 -30.28
C SER A 598 24.78 5.63 -29.48
N GLY A 599 25.04 4.32 -29.67
CA GLY A 599 26.12 3.60 -29.00
C GLY A 599 25.87 3.23 -27.53
N VAL A 600 24.65 3.43 -27.02
CA VAL A 600 24.24 3.08 -25.65
C VAL A 600 23.28 1.90 -25.69
N LEU A 601 23.56 0.90 -24.85
CA LEU A 601 22.65 -0.23 -24.56
C LEU A 601 22.00 0.03 -23.20
N PHE A 602 20.68 0.23 -23.20
CA PHE A 602 19.88 0.33 -21.99
C PHE A 602 19.26 -1.04 -21.64
N VAL A 603 19.28 -1.37 -20.36
CA VAL A 603 18.69 -2.57 -19.76
C VAL A 603 17.72 -2.12 -18.68
N ILE A 604 16.45 -2.46 -18.82
CA ILE A 604 15.39 -1.95 -17.95
C ILE A 604 14.66 -3.12 -17.28
N GLU A 605 14.42 -2.98 -15.98
CA GLU A 605 13.56 -3.84 -15.17
C GLU A 605 12.28 -3.07 -14.81
N CYS A 606 11.13 -3.60 -15.20
CA CYS A 606 9.80 -3.01 -15.05
C CYS A 606 9.07 -3.60 -13.84
N LYS A 607 8.55 -2.78 -12.92
CA LYS A 607 7.84 -3.24 -11.70
C LYS A 607 6.47 -2.54 -11.55
N ASN A 608 5.41 -3.24 -11.95
CA ASN A 608 4.03 -2.74 -12.02
C ASN A 608 3.25 -2.84 -10.67
N ALA A 609 3.76 -2.18 -9.64
CA ALA A 609 3.11 -2.10 -8.33
C ALA A 609 2.23 -0.83 -8.20
N TYR A 610 1.09 -0.93 -7.51
CA TYR A 610 0.24 0.23 -7.17
C TYR A 610 0.98 1.25 -6.28
N HIS A 611 0.60 2.53 -6.35
CA HIS A 611 1.20 3.58 -5.53
C HIS A 611 0.86 3.37 -4.04
N PRO A 612 1.84 3.13 -3.15
CA PRO A 612 1.58 2.62 -1.80
C PRO A 612 0.83 3.60 -0.91
N CYS A 613 -0.28 3.16 -0.29
CA CYS A 613 -1.07 3.98 0.65
C CYS A 613 -0.71 3.76 2.13
N SER A 614 0.31 2.95 2.43
CA SER A 614 0.84 2.72 3.78
C SER A 614 2.31 2.27 3.75
N PRO A 615 3.07 2.39 4.85
CA PRO A 615 4.42 1.85 4.95
C PRO A 615 4.53 0.34 4.66
N HIS A 616 3.45 -0.42 4.90
CA HIS A 616 3.37 -1.84 4.53
C HIS A 616 3.41 -2.04 3.01
N GLU A 617 2.67 -1.23 2.26
CA GLU A 617 2.67 -1.28 0.79
C GLU A 617 3.94 -0.65 0.18
N LEU A 618 4.49 0.38 0.85
CA LEU A 618 5.74 1.03 0.46
C LEU A 618 6.92 0.05 0.56
N ARG A 619 6.95 -0.75 1.64
CA ARG A 619 7.87 -1.88 1.78
C ARG A 619 7.73 -2.87 0.62
N ASN A 620 6.52 -3.30 0.28
CA ASN A 620 6.31 -4.25 -0.84
C ASN A 620 6.82 -3.67 -2.17
N SER A 621 6.69 -2.36 -2.37
CA SER A 621 7.22 -1.65 -3.53
C SER A 621 8.76 -1.62 -3.52
N TYR A 622 9.39 -1.41 -2.35
CA TYR A 622 10.85 -1.42 -2.20
C TYR A 622 11.45 -2.82 -2.34
N ASP A 623 10.79 -3.86 -1.80
CA ASP A 623 11.18 -5.27 -1.98
C ASP A 623 11.19 -5.68 -3.47
N LEU A 624 10.44 -4.99 -4.36
CA LEU A 624 10.51 -5.16 -5.82
C LEU A 624 11.67 -4.37 -6.47
N VAL A 625 12.01 -3.18 -5.95
CA VAL A 625 13.18 -2.40 -6.42
C VAL A 625 14.49 -3.12 -6.07
N LEU A 626 14.62 -3.67 -4.85
CA LEU A 626 15.78 -4.47 -4.43
C LEU A 626 15.96 -5.73 -5.32
N LYS A 627 14.86 -6.37 -5.72
CA LYS A 627 14.91 -7.50 -6.66
C LYS A 627 15.35 -7.07 -8.06
N ALA A 628 14.92 -5.89 -8.51
CA ALA A 628 15.37 -5.31 -9.78
C ALA A 628 16.86 -4.93 -9.74
N GLU A 629 17.38 -4.48 -8.59
CA GLU A 629 18.82 -4.24 -8.36
C GLU A 629 19.64 -5.54 -8.48
N GLU A 630 19.33 -6.59 -7.71
CA GLU A 630 19.99 -7.91 -7.81
C GLU A 630 19.96 -8.47 -9.25
N GLN A 631 18.91 -8.14 -10.00
CA GLN A 631 18.70 -8.52 -11.40
C GLN A 631 19.54 -7.68 -12.37
N LEU A 632 19.61 -6.36 -12.21
CA LEU A 632 20.35 -5.46 -13.09
C LEU A 632 21.86 -5.56 -12.89
N ASP A 633 22.35 -5.80 -11.67
CA ASP A 633 23.77 -6.04 -11.38
C ASP A 633 24.32 -7.22 -12.19
N ILE A 634 23.61 -8.37 -12.16
CA ILE A 634 24.00 -9.58 -12.90
C ILE A 634 24.04 -9.31 -14.42
N ARG A 635 23.15 -8.47 -14.94
CA ARG A 635 23.13 -8.11 -16.37
C ARG A 635 24.24 -7.12 -16.71
N ALA A 636 24.48 -6.11 -15.88
CA ALA A 636 25.54 -5.14 -16.06
C ALA A 636 26.92 -5.83 -16.07
N GLN A 637 27.18 -6.69 -15.08
CA GLN A 637 28.43 -7.44 -14.98
C GLN A 637 28.66 -8.40 -16.16
N TRP A 638 27.60 -9.05 -16.68
CA TRP A 638 27.71 -9.93 -17.84
C TRP A 638 27.91 -9.16 -19.16
N LEU A 639 27.36 -7.95 -19.27
CA LEU A 639 27.46 -7.08 -20.44
C LEU A 639 28.74 -6.23 -20.49
N ASP A 640 29.56 -6.23 -19.44
CA ASP A 640 30.86 -5.54 -19.43
C ASP A 640 31.85 -6.16 -20.44
N ASP A 641 31.70 -7.46 -20.73
CA ASP A 641 32.40 -8.16 -21.81
C ASP A 641 31.78 -7.85 -23.20
N PRO A 642 32.53 -7.20 -24.13
CA PRO A 642 32.03 -6.90 -25.47
C PRO A 642 31.63 -8.15 -26.29
N SER A 643 32.22 -9.31 -26.01
CA SER A 643 31.87 -10.57 -26.68
C SER A 643 30.45 -11.03 -26.30
N ASN A 644 30.03 -10.79 -25.06
CA ASN A 644 28.67 -11.04 -24.59
C ASN A 644 27.67 -10.05 -25.21
N GLN A 645 28.05 -8.77 -25.36
CA GLN A 645 27.26 -7.80 -26.11
C GLN A 645 27.03 -8.25 -27.56
N MET A 646 28.10 -8.65 -28.28
CA MET A 646 27.99 -9.16 -29.66
C MET A 646 27.06 -10.38 -29.77
N ARG A 647 27.15 -11.31 -28.80
CA ARG A 647 26.27 -12.49 -28.73
C ARG A 647 24.81 -12.08 -28.53
N LEU A 648 24.54 -11.09 -27.68
CA LEU A 648 23.20 -10.58 -27.41
C LEU A 648 22.62 -9.84 -28.62
N PHE A 649 23.38 -8.92 -29.24
CA PHE A 649 22.94 -8.19 -30.45
C PHE A 649 22.61 -9.13 -31.61
N LYS A 650 23.45 -10.16 -31.83
CA LYS A 650 23.18 -11.21 -32.83
C LYS A 650 21.89 -11.98 -32.54
N ALA A 651 21.63 -12.33 -31.27
CA ALA A 651 20.41 -13.03 -30.87
C ALA A 651 19.14 -12.16 -31.03
N MET A 652 19.23 -10.87 -30.68
CA MET A 652 18.14 -9.90 -30.86
C MET A 652 17.93 -9.45 -32.32
N ARG A 653 18.84 -9.83 -33.22
CA ARG A 653 18.89 -9.44 -34.65
C ARG A 653 19.02 -7.92 -34.83
N TRP A 654 19.93 -7.29 -34.09
CA TRP A 654 20.30 -5.88 -34.27
C TRP A 654 21.61 -5.77 -35.05
N ASN A 655 21.61 -4.93 -36.09
CA ASN A 655 22.82 -4.64 -36.88
C ASN A 655 23.62 -3.49 -36.23
N VAL A 656 24.23 -3.78 -35.08
CA VAL A 656 24.95 -2.79 -34.25
C VAL A 656 26.28 -3.36 -33.77
N THR A 657 27.27 -2.49 -33.55
CA THR A 657 28.61 -2.85 -33.12
C THR A 657 28.76 -2.83 -31.59
N ALA A 658 29.73 -3.59 -31.09
CA ALA A 658 30.22 -3.53 -29.71
C ALA A 658 31.65 -2.93 -29.70
N PRO A 659 32.13 -2.33 -28.60
CA PRO A 659 31.41 -2.14 -27.33
C PRO A 659 30.39 -0.99 -27.39
N ALA A 660 29.20 -1.26 -26.85
CA ALA A 660 28.21 -0.27 -26.49
C ALA A 660 28.39 0.12 -25.02
N ARG A 661 28.09 1.38 -24.66
CA ARG A 661 28.06 1.79 -23.25
C ARG A 661 26.80 1.25 -22.60
N VAL A 662 26.96 0.41 -21.58
CA VAL A 662 25.82 -0.14 -20.82
C VAL A 662 25.24 0.93 -19.88
N ARG A 663 23.92 0.99 -19.83
CA ARG A 663 23.13 1.70 -18.82
C ARG A 663 21.97 0.84 -18.34
N THR A 664 21.60 1.01 -17.08
CA THR A 664 20.60 0.21 -16.37
C THR A 664 19.57 1.14 -15.73
N CYS A 665 18.32 0.68 -15.56
CA CYS A 665 17.25 1.45 -14.90
C CYS A 665 16.18 0.53 -14.31
N VAL A 666 15.63 0.89 -13.15
CA VAL A 666 14.39 0.32 -12.61
C VAL A 666 13.23 1.26 -12.96
N VAL A 667 12.21 0.75 -13.64
CA VAL A 667 11.03 1.53 -14.03
C VAL A 667 9.80 1.06 -13.26
N THR A 668 9.15 1.98 -12.55
CA THR A 668 8.03 1.70 -11.65
C THR A 668 6.70 2.25 -12.21
N ALA A 669 5.62 1.50 -12.03
CA ALA A 669 4.28 1.99 -12.39
C ALA A 669 3.88 3.18 -11.53
N ASN A 670 4.24 3.12 -10.25
CA ASN A 670 3.93 4.16 -9.28
C ASN A 670 5.09 5.15 -9.05
N ARG A 671 4.72 6.29 -8.49
CA ARG A 671 5.58 7.48 -8.30
C ARG A 671 6.53 7.38 -7.11
N ALA A 672 6.38 6.41 -6.21
CA ALA A 672 7.32 6.24 -5.11
C ALA A 672 8.70 5.82 -5.65
N PHE A 673 9.75 6.38 -5.06
CA PHE A 673 11.15 6.18 -5.47
C PHE A 673 11.55 6.79 -6.83
N SER A 674 10.68 7.55 -7.53
CA SER A 674 11.16 8.31 -8.71
C SER A 674 12.25 9.29 -8.26
N GLY A 675 13.36 9.33 -9.00
CA GLY A 675 14.55 10.11 -8.63
C GLY A 675 15.53 9.42 -7.67
N TYR A 676 15.18 8.28 -7.07
CA TYR A 676 16.12 7.49 -6.27
C TYR A 676 17.18 6.76 -7.13
N ARG A 677 18.18 6.17 -6.48
CA ARG A 677 19.12 5.20 -7.07
C ARG A 677 19.34 4.04 -6.10
N CYS A 678 19.02 2.82 -6.52
CA CYS A 678 19.31 1.59 -5.78
C CYS A 678 20.63 1.04 -6.32
N GLY A 679 21.70 1.08 -5.52
CA GLY A 679 23.04 0.69 -5.95
C GLY A 679 23.53 1.56 -7.10
N ALA A 680 23.83 0.94 -8.25
CA ALA A 680 24.15 1.66 -9.48
C ALA A 680 22.91 2.21 -10.22
N HIS A 681 21.72 1.66 -9.96
CA HIS A 681 20.58 1.74 -10.85
C HIS A 681 19.61 2.88 -10.49
N PRO A 682 19.38 3.87 -11.37
CA PRO A 682 18.34 4.88 -11.16
C PRO A 682 16.96 4.22 -11.15
N VAL A 683 16.07 4.74 -10.29
CA VAL A 683 14.66 4.35 -10.21
C VAL A 683 13.80 5.48 -10.76
N ARG A 684 12.89 5.18 -11.70
CA ARG A 684 12.09 6.18 -12.43
C ARG A 684 10.65 5.73 -12.61
N GLN A 685 9.71 6.67 -12.51
CA GLN A 685 8.31 6.38 -12.81
C GLN A 685 8.06 6.29 -14.33
N ALA A 686 7.20 5.36 -14.74
CA ALA A 686 6.99 5.01 -16.14
C ALA A 686 6.32 6.10 -17.00
N HIS A 687 5.33 6.84 -16.49
CA HIS A 687 4.69 7.94 -17.22
C HIS A 687 5.63 9.15 -17.37
N GLU A 688 6.41 9.45 -16.32
CA GLU A 688 7.47 10.45 -16.36
C GLU A 688 8.54 10.09 -17.42
N LEU A 689 8.98 8.82 -17.46
CA LEU A 689 9.87 8.31 -18.50
C LEU A 689 9.23 8.39 -19.91
N ILE A 690 7.94 8.05 -20.06
CA ILE A 690 7.23 8.15 -21.34
C ILE A 690 7.18 9.62 -21.81
N ASN A 691 6.87 10.58 -20.93
CA ASN A 691 6.88 12.02 -21.25
C ASN A 691 8.28 12.53 -21.62
N VAL A 692 9.35 11.99 -21.00
CA VAL A 692 10.75 12.24 -21.40
C VAL A 692 11.08 11.67 -22.79
N LEU A 693 10.46 10.56 -23.19
CA LEU A 693 10.71 9.92 -24.50
C LEU A 693 9.89 10.51 -25.65
N VAL A 694 8.70 11.07 -25.39
CA VAL A 694 7.74 11.44 -26.46
C VAL A 694 7.22 12.89 -26.42
N ARG A 695 7.63 13.72 -25.45
CA ARG A 695 7.18 15.13 -25.35
C ARG A 695 8.29 16.15 -25.06
N GLY A 696 9.12 15.91 -24.06
CA GLY A 696 10.23 16.82 -23.74
C GLY A 696 9.88 18.14 -23.07
N TYR A 697 8.65 18.33 -22.57
CA TYR A 697 8.22 19.55 -21.88
C TYR A 697 7.41 19.29 -20.62
N VAL A 698 7.45 20.25 -19.69
CA VAL A 698 6.54 20.36 -18.54
C VAL A 698 5.40 21.31 -18.91
N GLY A 699 4.15 20.90 -18.65
CA GLY A 699 2.98 21.74 -18.84
C GLY A 699 2.80 22.78 -17.74
N ARG A 700 2.31 23.98 -18.08
CA ARG A 700 2.06 25.09 -17.13
C ARG A 700 0.58 25.45 -16.95
N GLY A 701 -0.33 24.59 -17.40
CA GLY A 701 -1.77 24.88 -17.48
C GLY A 701 -2.13 25.57 -18.81
N PRO A 702 -3.38 26.03 -18.99
CA PRO A 702 -3.80 26.70 -20.23
C PRO A 702 -3.15 28.08 -20.42
N ASP A 703 -3.02 28.82 -19.31
CA ASP A 703 -2.60 30.23 -19.31
C ASP A 703 -1.08 30.42 -19.24
N GLY A 704 -0.32 29.32 -19.13
CA GLY A 704 1.13 29.32 -19.00
C GLY A 704 1.80 28.60 -20.18
N PRO A 705 2.84 29.17 -20.81
CA PRO A 705 3.53 28.51 -21.92
C PRO A 705 4.30 27.28 -21.44
N ASN A 706 4.39 26.26 -22.29
CA ASN A 706 5.05 25.01 -21.97
C ASN A 706 6.58 25.21 -21.84
N ARG A 707 7.20 24.44 -20.95
CA ARG A 707 8.62 24.60 -20.55
C ARG A 707 9.42 23.38 -20.99
N ARG A 708 10.29 23.54 -22.00
CA ARG A 708 11.04 22.45 -22.63
C ARG A 708 12.26 22.03 -21.81
N PHE A 709 12.36 20.74 -21.50
CA PHE A 709 13.48 20.11 -20.80
C PHE A 709 14.37 19.23 -21.70
N TRP A 710 13.98 18.97 -22.96
CA TRP A 710 14.91 18.48 -23.98
C TRP A 710 15.95 19.55 -24.35
N ARG A 711 17.16 19.09 -24.68
CA ARG A 711 18.27 19.90 -25.20
C ARG A 711 17.94 20.54 -26.55
N GLY A 712 17.22 19.82 -27.41
CA GLY A 712 16.83 20.23 -28.77
C GLY A 712 15.32 20.35 -28.96
N GLU A 713 14.88 20.47 -30.22
CA GLU A 713 13.45 20.47 -30.60
C GLU A 713 12.85 19.06 -30.70
N ASP A 714 13.69 18.05 -30.92
CA ASP A 714 13.34 16.64 -30.95
C ASP A 714 14.22 15.85 -29.95
N PHE A 715 13.79 14.65 -29.59
CA PHE A 715 14.45 13.79 -28.60
C PHE A 715 15.86 13.35 -29.02
N GLU A 716 16.84 13.50 -28.13
CA GLU A 716 18.12 12.83 -28.20
C GLU A 716 18.28 11.75 -27.11
N VAL A 717 19.11 10.73 -27.40
CA VAL A 717 19.59 9.78 -26.38
C VAL A 717 20.27 10.49 -25.20
N ALA A 718 20.78 11.70 -25.41
CA ALA A 718 21.34 12.56 -24.38
C ALA A 718 20.30 12.99 -23.32
N ASP A 719 19.04 13.27 -23.71
CA ASP A 719 17.98 13.69 -22.78
C ASP A 719 17.57 12.54 -21.85
N LEU A 720 17.46 11.32 -22.40
CA LEU A 720 17.23 10.11 -21.59
C LEU A 720 18.39 9.87 -20.61
N LEU A 721 19.63 10.11 -21.02
CA LEU A 721 20.79 9.98 -20.13
C LEU A 721 20.77 11.02 -19.00
N ASP A 722 20.47 12.29 -19.28
CA ASP A 722 20.37 13.32 -18.25
C ASP A 722 19.21 13.03 -17.27
N TYR A 723 18.05 12.56 -17.76
CA TYR A 723 16.96 12.11 -16.91
C TYR A 723 17.34 10.90 -16.01
N LEU A 724 18.04 9.90 -16.56
CA LEU A 724 18.55 8.75 -15.79
C LEU A 724 19.64 9.13 -14.78
N GLU A 725 20.43 10.18 -15.03
CA GLU A 725 21.39 10.72 -14.05
C GLU A 725 20.79 11.85 -13.16
N ALA A 726 19.48 12.10 -13.25
CA ALA A 726 18.70 13.10 -12.48
C ALA A 726 19.12 14.57 -12.68
N LYS A 727 19.39 14.96 -13.94
CA LYS A 727 19.85 16.29 -14.38
C LYS A 727 18.80 17.04 -15.25
N SER A 728 17.53 16.76 -15.02
CA SER A 728 16.39 17.30 -15.79
C SER A 728 15.26 17.62 -14.79
N VAL A 729 13.99 17.38 -15.12
CA VAL A 729 12.82 17.73 -14.28
C VAL A 729 12.94 17.24 -12.83
N LEU A 730 13.48 16.04 -12.59
CA LEU A 730 13.75 15.52 -11.25
C LEU A 730 14.71 16.39 -10.42
N GLN A 731 15.62 17.14 -11.06
CA GLN A 731 16.54 18.03 -10.36
C GLN A 731 15.82 19.26 -9.80
N THR A 732 14.92 19.89 -10.59
CA THR A 732 14.15 21.06 -10.13
C THR A 732 13.13 20.66 -9.06
N GLN A 733 12.48 19.49 -9.22
CA GLN A 733 11.63 18.90 -8.19
C GLN A 733 12.41 18.61 -6.89
N HIS A 734 13.60 17.98 -6.96
CA HIS A 734 14.43 17.73 -5.78
C HIS A 734 15.05 18.99 -5.15
N ALA A 735 15.14 20.11 -5.89
CA ALA A 735 15.59 21.40 -5.37
C ALA A 735 14.48 22.10 -4.57
N ALA A 736 13.22 22.05 -5.04
CA ALA A 736 12.05 22.63 -4.38
C ALA A 736 11.59 21.88 -3.10
N MET A 737 12.37 20.91 -2.60
CA MET A 737 12.01 20.07 -1.45
C MET A 737 12.82 20.42 -0.20
N ALA A 738 12.17 21.11 0.73
CA ALA A 738 12.72 21.49 2.03
C ALA A 738 12.60 20.34 3.05
N PRO A 739 13.61 20.12 3.92
CA PRO A 739 13.49 19.21 5.05
C PRO A 739 12.44 19.69 6.05
N SER A 740 11.56 18.79 6.49
CA SER A 740 10.48 19.09 7.43
C SER A 740 10.29 17.97 8.46
N LYS A 741 9.34 18.16 9.39
CA LYS A 741 9.03 17.20 10.45
C LYS A 741 7.56 17.18 10.83
N ARG A 742 6.87 16.06 10.60
CA ARG A 742 5.69 15.67 11.38
C ARG A 742 6.07 14.92 12.66
N GLY A 743 5.13 14.85 13.59
CA GLY A 743 5.28 14.08 14.82
C GLY A 743 4.03 14.11 15.68
N ILE A 744 3.99 13.25 16.70
CA ILE A 744 2.82 13.07 17.57
C ILE A 744 3.21 12.72 19.01
N LEU A 745 2.43 13.19 19.98
CA LEU A 745 2.65 12.99 21.40
C LEU A 745 2.03 11.66 21.91
N LEU A 746 2.90 10.77 22.40
CA LEU A 746 2.60 9.52 23.07
C LEU A 746 2.80 9.69 24.59
N LYS A 747 1.75 10.14 25.29
CA LYS A 747 1.71 10.32 26.77
C LYS A 747 3.00 10.94 27.38
N GLY A 748 3.50 12.02 26.77
CA GLY A 748 4.67 12.76 27.27
C GLY A 748 6.01 12.43 26.62
N ARG A 749 6.10 11.38 25.78
CA ARG A 749 7.20 11.21 24.81
C ARG A 749 6.68 11.56 23.41
N ARG A 750 7.49 12.18 22.56
CA ARG A 750 7.14 12.52 21.17
C ARG A 750 7.74 11.52 20.19
N LEU A 751 6.94 11.01 19.26
CA LEU A 751 7.44 10.36 18.04
C LEU A 751 7.54 11.44 16.95
N GLU A 752 8.70 11.60 16.34
CA GLU A 752 8.92 12.51 15.21
C GLU A 752 9.40 11.73 13.99
N PHE A 753 9.05 12.21 12.79
CA PHE A 753 9.60 11.73 11.53
C PHE A 753 10.32 12.90 10.86
N ALA A 754 11.56 12.69 10.41
CA ALA A 754 12.22 13.63 9.50
C ALA A 754 11.81 13.28 8.08
N GLU A 755 11.21 14.23 7.37
CA GLU A 755 10.67 14.06 6.03
C GLU A 755 11.01 15.27 5.13
N PHE A 756 10.38 15.34 3.97
CA PHE A 756 10.45 16.50 3.08
C PHE A 756 9.04 16.96 2.69
N SER A 757 8.90 18.28 2.57
CA SER A 757 7.76 18.98 1.96
C SER A 757 8.25 19.76 0.73
N MET A 758 7.36 20.00 -0.23
CA MET A 758 7.65 20.78 -1.42
C MET A 758 6.87 22.08 -1.38
N ASP A 759 7.54 23.19 -1.69
CA ASP A 759 6.86 24.44 -2.00
C ASP A 759 6.56 24.50 -3.51
N LEU A 760 5.30 24.74 -3.87
CA LEU A 760 4.84 24.70 -5.25
C LEU A 760 5.14 25.99 -6.02
N GLU A 761 5.31 27.12 -5.33
CA GLU A 761 5.75 28.38 -5.92
C GLU A 761 7.27 28.34 -6.20
N ASP A 762 8.07 27.77 -5.28
CA ASP A 762 9.49 27.47 -5.53
C ASP A 762 9.67 26.48 -6.68
N MET A 763 8.88 25.40 -6.75
CA MET A 763 8.89 24.48 -7.89
C MET A 763 8.52 25.19 -9.20
N GLY A 764 7.50 26.06 -9.17
CA GLY A 764 7.09 26.88 -10.31
C GLY A 764 8.22 27.78 -10.82
N ARG A 765 8.93 28.45 -9.90
CA ARG A 765 10.07 29.33 -10.19
C ARG A 765 11.25 28.55 -10.78
N HIS A 766 11.65 27.44 -10.15
CA HIS A 766 12.77 26.64 -10.65
C HIS A 766 12.52 26.04 -12.04
N ILE A 767 11.26 25.76 -12.40
CA ILE A 767 10.88 25.33 -13.75
C ILE A 767 11.07 26.48 -14.77
N GLU A 768 10.77 27.72 -14.40
CA GLU A 768 10.96 28.91 -15.25
C GLU A 768 12.44 29.33 -15.38
N GLU A 769 13.21 29.20 -14.30
CA GLU A 769 14.65 29.49 -14.26
C GLU A 769 15.49 28.47 -15.06
N THR A 770 15.02 27.21 -15.16
CA THR A 770 15.80 26.10 -15.73
C THR A 770 15.43 25.75 -17.18
N PHE A 771 14.18 25.95 -17.59
CA PHE A 771 13.64 25.38 -18.83
C PHE A 771 13.09 26.43 -19.80
N SER A 772 13.53 26.35 -21.06
CA SER A 772 13.16 27.29 -22.12
C SER A 772 11.67 27.27 -22.44
N GLU A 773 11.14 28.42 -22.81
CA GLU A 773 9.75 28.55 -23.29
C GLU A 773 9.56 27.90 -24.66
N ILE A 774 8.39 27.30 -24.89
CA ILE A 774 7.91 26.89 -26.22
C ILE A 774 6.46 27.33 -26.41
N CYS A 775 6.19 28.06 -27.50
CA CYS A 775 4.85 28.54 -27.85
C CYS A 775 4.03 27.44 -28.55
N ASP A 776 4.64 26.75 -29.53
CA ASP A 776 4.00 25.73 -30.35
C ASP A 776 4.40 24.32 -29.89
N ALA A 777 3.74 23.81 -28.85
CA ALA A 777 3.85 22.40 -28.50
C ALA A 777 3.11 21.53 -29.54
N LYS A 778 3.85 20.77 -30.35
CA LYS A 778 3.32 19.82 -31.36
C LYS A 778 2.14 19.02 -30.75
N PRO A 779 0.90 19.15 -31.26
CA PRO A 779 -0.21 18.32 -30.81
C PRO A 779 0.08 16.84 -31.01
N LEU A 780 -0.43 16.00 -30.12
CA LEU A 780 -0.44 14.55 -30.36
C LEU A 780 -1.64 14.22 -31.27
N ASP A 781 -1.36 13.64 -32.43
CA ASP A 781 -2.35 13.12 -33.39
C ASP A 781 -3.19 11.95 -32.83
N ASP A 782 -2.77 11.41 -31.68
CA ASP A 782 -3.45 10.37 -30.91
C ASP A 782 -4.38 11.03 -29.87
N GLY A 783 -5.69 10.76 -29.92
CA GLY A 783 -6.73 11.29 -29.01
C GLY A 783 -6.67 10.80 -27.56
N ALA A 784 -5.49 10.81 -26.95
CA ALA A 784 -5.22 10.33 -25.61
C ALA A 784 -5.32 11.45 -24.57
N TYR A 785 -6.32 11.34 -23.68
CA TYR A 785 -6.41 12.11 -22.43
C TYR A 785 -5.07 12.10 -21.71
N ALA A 786 -4.40 13.25 -21.68
CA ALA A 786 -2.99 13.31 -21.34
C ALA A 786 -2.73 13.06 -19.84
N PRO A 787 -1.85 12.11 -19.49
CA PRO A 787 -1.05 12.26 -18.27
C PRO A 787 -0.06 13.39 -18.53
N LEU A 788 -0.33 14.60 -18.02
CA LEU A 788 0.62 15.72 -18.02
C LEU A 788 1.80 15.41 -17.08
#